data_AF-A0A9Q8ZDV1-F1
#
_entry.id   AF-A0A9Q8ZDV1-F1
#
_cell.length_a   1.000
_cell.length_b   1.000
_cell.length_c   1.000
_cell.angle_alpha   90.00
_cell.angle_beta   90.00
_cell.angle_gamma   90.00
#
_symmetry.space_group_name_H-M   'P 1'
#
loop_
_entity.id
_entity.type
_entity.pdbx_description
1 polymer ?
#
loop_
_entity_poly.entity_id
_entity_poly.type
_entity_poly.pdbx_seq_one_letter_code
_entity_poly.pdbx_strand_id
1 'polypeptide(L)'
;MAGQASASSDEFTAVIGLLLQNPPDPNEPAPVWNRKGTVYGITITLQVLSWLFVATRLHTRIRVVREPGLDDVFVVLAALFNLVSLIAFLCSMNYGMGHHIIYIFPVLEKTMMFLYLTNAGYHTTTVMIKISLLLQYLRMFRNGTRRIVSIVLLGVVVVWGLVFIFMAWFPCFPVAGFWNKTLGAKCYGFGYRTADEAKISVLAFAGSNMMFDIAVFAIPLTEYFRKDLRRKELMAMTGLFTFGAIAVLMAILRLWTTFRHNKESLQSFDFVFWYPEVLIISFLEVSFAIMCASMPIFWPTIVASFGQIFVTNEVRVTSHERLGSDSQENIELRRAIGGGTAGVSLATRLSEALPKSCILVVEAGPDGRGEEKIYIPGLRGSTFGSAYDWSLPTVPQTAANNRSIRHNRGKVLGGSSALNLLAWNRATIKEYDAWEELGNPGWSWSRMYPAMLKTENFQCQNGSPQYGADGIGYGGPVQVALIENPPPHLEACVPTMNSLEVEGNLESLNGNNLGVMYQPATYRVSNHTRSYSVDYLPMAGGNLIFMFNTTVHKVQLNGNGPKATGVILTDGTAIKASKEVIVSAGSLLSPKVLELSGIGQKAILEKAGIKQVVDLSGVGENLQDHLRIQATYELKPSVFGVDILKYNATRAAIELDLWRQNRTSLYQYAGSCYSFIKWKDVLGSDEELVQLARSSANMSNPIDQKKLALLADPKSGAPDLEIIFADGYTGTNGYPNNGTNGYGKQYATLLAGVQHPLARGSVHINGSDPANTPLIDPKYLGTQYDLQALTSAAKYLREVANTAPFKDLWVSEFDPGMSTQTDMEWETYVKNNVFTFYHPLGTCAMLPKKYGGVVDPQLRVYGVKNLRVVDASVIPMIISAHIQTAVYGIAERAAEMIIAEYR
;
A
#
# COMPACT_ATOMS: atom_id res chain seq x y z
N MET A 1 -9.11 83.20 29.34
CA MET A 1 -9.84 81.97 29.67
C MET A 1 -9.70 81.04 28.46
N ALA A 2 -8.57 80.38 28.23
CA ALA A 2 -7.93 79.30 29.00
C ALA A 2 -8.88 78.11 29.23
N GLY A 3 -8.62 77.00 28.52
CA GLY A 3 -9.14 75.68 28.88
C GLY A 3 -9.46 74.75 27.71
N GLN A 4 -8.50 73.86 27.39
CA GLN A 4 -8.67 72.55 26.73
C GLN A 4 -8.82 72.49 25.20
N ALA A 5 -7.79 72.94 24.49
CA ALA A 5 -7.42 72.35 23.21
C ALA A 5 -5.91 72.06 23.25
N SER A 6 -5.50 70.90 23.76
CA SER A 6 -4.13 70.39 23.54
C SER A 6 -3.93 69.01 24.16
N ALA A 7 -3.42 68.09 23.34
CA ALA A 7 -2.41 67.11 23.73
C ALA A 7 -1.92 66.33 22.48
N SER A 8 -2.80 66.01 21.52
CA SER A 8 -2.45 65.15 20.38
C SER A 8 -1.85 65.87 19.17
N SER A 9 -2.30 67.10 18.88
CA SER A 9 -1.79 67.90 17.77
C SER A 9 -0.44 68.54 18.07
N ASP A 10 -0.11 68.75 19.35
CA ASP A 10 1.13 69.41 19.76
C ASP A 10 2.34 68.50 19.63
N GLU A 11 2.24 67.20 19.93
CA GLU A 11 3.40 66.31 19.96
C GLU A 11 3.87 65.92 18.54
N PHE A 12 2.95 65.57 17.63
CA PHE A 12 3.28 65.28 16.23
C PHE A 12 3.83 66.53 15.53
N THR A 13 3.19 67.69 15.72
CA THR A 13 3.65 68.95 15.12
C THR A 13 4.98 69.42 15.74
N ALA A 14 5.19 69.22 17.04
CA ALA A 14 6.47 69.54 17.69
C ALA A 14 7.62 68.64 17.22
N VAL A 15 7.39 67.33 17.05
CA VAL A 15 8.43 66.40 16.58
C VAL A 15 8.72 66.57 15.09
N ILE A 16 7.70 66.79 14.26
CA ILE A 16 7.90 67.20 12.86
C ILE A 16 8.64 68.54 12.80
N GLY A 17 8.30 69.50 13.66
CA GLY A 17 9.02 70.78 13.78
C GLY A 17 10.49 70.59 14.16
N LEU A 18 10.79 69.64 15.05
CA LEU A 18 12.16 69.31 15.46
C LEU A 18 12.95 68.58 14.37
N LEU A 19 12.29 67.70 13.59
CA LEU A 19 12.86 67.09 12.38
C LEU A 19 13.08 68.13 11.27
N LEU A 20 12.26 69.17 11.16
CA LEU A 20 12.48 70.28 10.22
C LEU A 20 13.62 71.22 10.66
N GLN A 21 13.86 71.34 11.98
CA GLN A 21 14.98 72.13 12.51
C GLN A 21 16.34 71.45 12.33
N ASN A 22 16.38 70.11 12.39
CA ASN A 22 17.56 69.30 12.10
C ASN A 22 17.19 68.18 11.10
N PRO A 23 17.03 68.51 9.80
CA PRO A 23 16.58 67.53 8.82
C PRO A 23 17.61 66.39 8.65
N PRO A 24 17.14 65.13 8.60
CA PRO A 24 17.98 64.00 8.20
C PRO A 24 18.60 64.26 6.82
N ASP A 25 19.83 63.81 6.61
CA ASP A 25 20.54 64.03 5.34
C ASP A 25 19.72 63.40 4.19
N PRO A 26 19.24 64.19 3.21
CA PRO A 26 18.44 63.65 2.10
C PRO A 26 19.22 62.65 1.23
N ASN A 27 20.55 62.63 1.33
CA ASN A 27 21.43 61.70 0.63
C ASN A 27 21.90 60.55 1.51
N GLU A 28 21.37 60.40 2.73
CA GLU A 28 21.77 59.28 3.58
C GLU A 28 21.49 57.94 2.89
N PRO A 29 22.46 57.00 2.88
CA PRO A 29 22.26 55.73 2.21
C PRO A 29 21.07 55.00 2.83
N ALA A 30 20.01 54.80 2.05
CA ALA A 30 18.83 54.10 2.51
C ALA A 30 19.23 52.75 3.16
N PRO A 31 18.76 52.48 4.39
CA PRO A 31 18.96 51.21 5.06
C PRO A 31 18.58 50.06 4.13
N VAL A 32 19.23 48.91 4.29
CA VAL A 32 18.98 47.75 3.44
C VAL A 32 17.48 47.39 3.37
N TRP A 33 16.76 47.60 4.46
CA TRP A 33 15.31 47.38 4.60
C TRP A 33 14.42 48.36 3.83
N ASN A 34 14.95 49.53 3.42
CA ASN A 34 14.22 50.56 2.69
C ASN A 34 14.45 50.46 1.17
N ARG A 35 15.43 49.65 0.74
CA ARG A 35 15.72 49.42 -0.67
C ARG A 35 14.62 48.57 -1.29
N LYS A 36 13.95 49.08 -2.33
CA LYS A 36 12.88 48.36 -3.05
C LYS A 36 13.29 46.96 -3.47
N GLY A 37 14.52 46.78 -3.98
CA GLY A 37 15.04 45.46 -4.37
C GLY A 37 15.05 44.46 -3.22
N THR A 38 15.42 44.88 -2.01
CA THR A 38 15.42 44.03 -0.82
C THR A 38 14.00 43.73 -0.36
N VAL A 39 13.13 44.75 -0.28
CA VAL A 39 11.72 44.58 0.10
C VAL A 39 11.04 43.60 -0.85
N TYR A 40 11.17 43.81 -2.16
CA TYR A 40 10.53 42.99 -3.19
C TYR A 40 11.10 41.58 -3.19
N GLY A 41 12.43 41.46 -3.16
CA GLY A 41 13.12 40.17 -3.16
C GLY A 41 12.72 39.29 -1.98
N ILE A 42 12.58 39.85 -0.78
CA ILE A 42 12.19 39.07 0.40
C ILE A 42 10.68 38.77 0.38
N THR A 43 9.85 39.82 0.30
CA THR A 43 8.41 39.68 0.55
C THR A 43 7.66 38.99 -0.58
N ILE A 44 8.00 39.26 -1.85
CA ILE A 44 7.35 38.59 -3.00
C ILE A 44 7.75 37.11 -3.04
N THR A 45 9.04 36.80 -2.82
CA THR A 45 9.52 35.42 -2.79
C THR A 45 8.78 34.60 -1.74
N LEU A 46 8.67 35.12 -0.51
CA LEU A 46 7.96 34.43 0.56
C LEU A 46 6.46 34.33 0.28
N GLN A 47 5.85 35.35 -0.34
CA GLN A 47 4.46 35.30 -0.73
C GLN A 47 4.21 34.19 -1.77
N VAL A 48 5.06 34.09 -2.79
CA VAL A 48 4.99 33.02 -3.80
C VAL A 48 5.16 31.65 -3.14
N LEU A 49 6.17 31.50 -2.27
CA LEU A 49 6.37 30.25 -1.52
C LEU A 49 5.16 29.89 -0.65
N SER A 50 4.57 30.85 0.05
CA SER A 50 3.38 30.61 0.86
C SER A 50 2.19 30.14 0.02
N TRP A 51 1.98 30.71 -1.17
CA TRP A 51 0.91 30.31 -2.09
C TRP A 51 1.16 28.94 -2.71
N LEU A 52 2.41 28.61 -3.04
CA LEU A 52 2.77 27.25 -3.46
C LEU A 52 2.39 26.26 -2.36
N PHE A 53 2.67 26.61 -1.10
CA PHE A 53 2.35 25.73 0.02
C PHE A 53 0.84 25.54 0.24
N VAL A 54 0.07 26.63 0.15
CA VAL A 54 -1.39 26.57 0.24
C VAL A 54 -1.98 25.81 -0.95
N ALA A 55 -1.48 26.02 -2.17
CA ALA A 55 -1.93 25.31 -3.35
C ALA A 55 -1.67 23.80 -3.24
N THR A 56 -0.47 23.41 -2.79
CA THR A 56 -0.16 22.00 -2.53
C THR A 56 -1.05 21.43 -1.43
N ARG A 57 -1.26 22.16 -0.33
CA ARG A 57 -2.19 21.76 0.73
C ARG A 57 -3.59 21.51 0.19
N LEU A 58 -4.15 22.43 -0.58
CA LEU A 58 -5.49 22.31 -1.17
C LEU A 58 -5.56 21.17 -2.18
N HIS A 59 -4.56 21.02 -3.04
CA HIS A 59 -4.48 19.89 -3.96
C HIS A 59 -4.50 18.57 -3.19
N THR A 60 -3.65 18.44 -2.16
CA THR A 60 -3.63 17.25 -1.34
C THR A 60 -4.96 17.05 -0.63
N ARG A 61 -5.59 18.07 -0.06
CA ARG A 61 -6.84 17.92 0.70
C ARG A 61 -8.07 17.63 -0.15
N ILE A 62 -8.16 18.26 -1.32
CA ILE A 62 -9.30 18.13 -2.23
C ILE A 62 -9.15 16.91 -3.13
N ARG A 63 -7.95 16.68 -3.70
CA ARG A 63 -7.75 15.63 -4.70
C ARG A 63 -7.19 14.34 -4.11
N VAL A 64 -6.25 14.41 -3.17
CA VAL A 64 -5.53 13.24 -2.65
C VAL A 64 -6.20 12.64 -1.41
N VAL A 65 -6.56 13.47 -0.41
CA VAL A 65 -7.22 13.05 0.83
C VAL A 65 -8.74 13.01 0.65
N ARG A 66 -9.30 13.90 -0.18
CA ARG A 66 -10.75 14.12 -0.36
C ARG A 66 -11.51 14.43 0.95
N GLU A 67 -10.84 15.12 1.88
CA GLU A 67 -11.39 15.51 3.19
C GLU A 67 -11.09 16.99 3.50
N PRO A 68 -11.69 17.95 2.77
CA PRO A 68 -11.52 19.37 3.09
C PRO A 68 -12.02 19.69 4.51
N GLY A 69 -11.41 20.67 5.15
CA GLY A 69 -11.72 21.08 6.50
C GLY A 69 -11.84 22.58 6.69
N LEU A 70 -12.37 22.98 7.84
CA LEU A 70 -12.41 24.39 8.23
C LEU A 70 -11.00 24.98 8.33
N ASP A 71 -10.01 24.20 8.76
CA ASP A 71 -8.60 24.60 8.74
C ASP A 71 -8.11 24.95 7.31
N ASP A 72 -8.62 24.29 6.27
CA ASP A 72 -8.28 24.62 4.88
C ASP A 72 -8.91 25.95 4.42
N VAL A 73 -10.07 26.32 4.95
CA VAL A 73 -10.70 27.61 4.67
C VAL A 73 -9.90 28.74 5.32
N PHE A 74 -9.55 28.57 6.60
CA PHE A 74 -8.84 29.61 7.35
C PHE A 74 -7.42 29.86 6.87
N VAL A 75 -6.69 28.83 6.39
CA VAL A 75 -5.36 29.05 5.79
C VAL A 75 -5.44 29.80 4.45
N VAL A 76 -6.48 29.56 3.64
CA VAL A 76 -6.70 30.28 2.38
C VAL A 76 -7.06 31.74 2.66
N LEU A 77 -7.95 31.98 3.63
CA LEU A 77 -8.28 33.33 4.07
C LEU A 77 -7.02 34.07 4.58
N ALA A 78 -6.18 33.41 5.37
CA ALA A 78 -4.91 33.98 5.81
C ALA A 78 -4.00 34.35 4.62
N ALA A 79 -3.85 33.47 3.63
CA ALA A 79 -3.02 33.74 2.45
C ALA A 79 -3.55 34.89 1.58
N LEU A 80 -4.88 35.01 1.45
CA LEU A 80 -5.54 36.10 0.74
C LEU A 80 -5.33 37.45 1.43
N PHE A 81 -5.56 37.52 2.75
CA PHE A 81 -5.32 38.76 3.50
C PHE A 81 -3.83 39.13 3.55
N ASN A 82 -2.93 38.15 3.57
CA ASN A 82 -1.49 38.39 3.44
C ASN A 82 -1.13 39.00 2.09
N LEU A 83 -1.72 38.49 1.00
CA LEU A 83 -1.51 39.02 -0.35
C LEU A 83 -2.03 40.47 -0.47
N VAL A 84 -3.23 40.75 0.06
CA VAL A 84 -3.79 42.11 0.09
C VAL A 84 -2.88 43.06 0.88
N SER A 85 -2.42 42.63 2.06
CA SER A 85 -1.50 43.40 2.91
C SER A 85 -0.18 43.70 2.20
N LEU A 86 0.36 42.71 1.48
CA LEU A 86 1.60 42.85 0.71
C LEU A 86 1.43 43.82 -0.45
N ILE A 87 0.37 43.68 -1.26
CA ILE A 87 0.12 44.59 -2.39
C ILE A 87 0.04 46.03 -1.88
N ALA A 88 -0.69 46.26 -0.78
CA ALA A 88 -0.76 47.57 -0.15
C ALA A 88 0.62 48.06 0.32
N PHE A 89 1.45 47.20 0.92
CA PHE A 89 2.80 47.57 1.36
C PHE A 89 3.69 47.97 0.18
N LEU A 90 3.69 47.18 -0.90
CA LEU A 90 4.45 47.48 -2.11
C LEU A 90 3.97 48.77 -2.78
N CYS A 91 2.66 49.03 -2.78
CA CYS A 91 2.12 50.32 -3.21
C CYS A 91 2.62 51.47 -2.33
N SER A 92 2.65 51.30 -1.00
CA SER A 92 3.17 52.34 -0.08
C SER A 92 4.63 52.70 -0.38
N MET A 93 5.47 51.73 -0.78
CA MET A 93 6.87 51.97 -1.19
C MET A 93 6.98 52.83 -2.46
N ASN A 94 5.94 52.88 -3.29
CA ASN A 94 5.88 53.79 -4.44
C ASN A 94 5.40 55.20 -4.07
N TYR A 95 4.77 55.36 -2.91
CA TYR A 95 4.27 56.65 -2.41
C TYR A 95 5.14 57.23 -1.28
N GLY A 96 6.33 56.68 -1.03
CA GLY A 96 7.31 57.28 -0.12
C GLY A 96 7.60 56.47 1.16
N MET A 97 7.02 55.28 1.31
CA MET A 97 7.44 54.35 2.38
C MET A 97 8.93 54.03 2.25
N GLY A 98 9.68 54.11 3.36
CA GLY A 98 11.14 53.97 3.42
C GLY A 98 11.93 55.26 3.23
N HIS A 99 11.26 56.40 3.07
CA HIS A 99 11.86 57.74 3.13
C HIS A 99 11.43 58.46 4.41
N HIS A 100 12.25 59.40 4.89
CA HIS A 100 11.88 60.24 6.03
C HIS A 100 10.57 60.96 5.78
N ILE A 101 9.70 60.96 6.79
CA ILE A 101 8.34 61.49 6.72
C ILE A 101 8.29 62.94 6.20
N ILE A 102 9.32 63.74 6.51
CA ILE A 102 9.40 65.15 6.09
C ILE A 102 9.53 65.33 4.57
N TYR A 103 10.05 64.34 3.85
CA TYR A 103 10.29 64.40 2.40
C TYR A 103 9.10 63.89 1.59
N ILE A 104 8.07 63.35 2.23
CA ILE A 104 6.95 62.68 1.57
C ILE A 104 5.59 63.33 1.84
N PHE A 105 5.54 64.51 2.48
CA PHE A 105 4.29 65.21 2.79
C PHE A 105 3.27 65.28 1.63
N PRO A 106 3.67 65.57 0.36
CA PRO A 106 2.71 65.63 -0.76
C PRO A 106 2.01 64.30 -1.07
N VAL A 107 2.59 63.18 -0.64
CA VAL A 107 2.10 61.82 -0.91
C VAL A 107 1.78 61.06 0.38
N LEU A 108 1.94 61.69 1.55
CA LEU A 108 1.81 61.07 2.88
C LEU A 108 0.40 60.50 3.11
N GLU A 109 -0.65 61.19 2.69
CA GLU A 109 -2.03 60.69 2.81
C GLU A 109 -2.20 59.35 2.09
N LYS A 110 -1.68 59.22 0.85
CA LYS A 110 -1.73 57.97 0.10
C LYS A 110 -0.89 56.87 0.76
N THR A 111 0.30 57.21 1.26
CA THR A 111 1.16 56.27 2.00
C THR A 111 0.46 55.73 3.24
N MET A 112 -0.22 56.59 4.00
CA MET A 112 -0.98 56.21 5.19
C MET A 112 -2.20 55.36 4.87
N MET A 113 -2.89 55.63 3.76
CA MET A 113 -4.00 54.79 3.30
C MET A 113 -3.54 53.36 2.98
N PHE A 114 -2.42 53.21 2.28
CA PHE A 114 -1.86 51.88 2.02
C PHE A 114 -1.34 51.21 3.29
N LEU A 115 -0.71 51.97 4.19
CA LEU A 115 -0.26 51.45 5.49
C LEU A 115 -1.42 50.92 6.34
N TYR A 116 -2.58 51.58 6.31
CA TYR A 116 -3.81 51.09 6.94
C TYR A 116 -4.19 49.71 6.42
N LEU A 117 -4.26 49.54 5.10
CA LEU A 117 -4.62 48.26 4.47
C LEU A 117 -3.58 47.17 4.77
N THR A 118 -2.29 47.53 4.77
CA THR A 118 -1.21 46.62 5.20
C THR A 118 -1.44 46.15 6.63
N ASN A 119 -1.69 47.08 7.55
CA ASN A 119 -1.86 46.77 8.96
C ASN A 119 -3.11 45.92 9.23
N ALA A 120 -4.26 46.30 8.66
CA ALA A 120 -5.52 45.58 8.82
C ALA A 120 -5.44 44.15 8.24
N GLY A 121 -4.84 44.01 7.06
CA GLY A 121 -4.61 42.71 6.43
C GLY A 121 -3.67 41.83 7.28
N TYR A 122 -2.58 42.39 7.81
CA TYR A 122 -1.64 41.66 8.65
C TYR A 122 -2.27 41.12 9.93
N HIS A 123 -2.99 41.96 10.67
CA HIS A 123 -3.68 41.54 11.90
C HIS A 123 -4.69 40.43 11.61
N THR A 124 -5.44 40.55 10.52
CA THR A 124 -6.39 39.52 10.10
C THR A 124 -5.66 38.21 9.79
N THR A 125 -4.56 38.24 9.03
CA THR A 125 -3.75 37.07 8.71
C THR A 125 -3.25 36.33 9.96
N THR A 126 -2.69 37.05 10.94
CA THR A 126 -2.14 36.44 12.16
C THR A 126 -3.18 35.67 12.99
N VAL A 127 -4.43 36.14 13.00
CA VAL A 127 -5.55 35.47 13.67
C VAL A 127 -6.00 34.25 12.87
N MET A 128 -6.23 34.41 11.57
CA MET A 128 -6.73 33.33 10.70
C MET A 128 -5.77 32.14 10.67
N ILE A 129 -4.45 32.39 10.66
CA ILE A 129 -3.47 31.30 10.65
C ILE A 129 -3.42 30.52 11.96
N LYS A 130 -3.59 31.20 13.11
CA LYS A 130 -3.66 30.54 14.43
C LYS A 130 -4.93 29.70 14.57
N ILE A 131 -6.07 30.22 14.09
CA ILE A 131 -7.34 29.47 14.04
C ILE A 131 -7.17 28.23 13.15
N SER A 132 -6.55 28.37 11.97
CA SER A 132 -6.25 27.25 11.09
C SER A 132 -5.41 26.16 11.78
N LEU A 133 -4.32 26.54 12.45
CA LEU A 133 -3.44 25.60 13.16
C LEU A 133 -4.17 24.87 14.29
N LEU A 134 -4.96 25.59 15.09
CA LEU A 134 -5.71 25.00 16.20
C LEU A 134 -6.82 24.07 15.71
N LEU A 135 -7.56 24.44 14.66
CA LEU A 135 -8.54 23.55 14.02
C LEU A 135 -7.88 22.29 13.45
N GLN A 136 -6.68 22.44 12.88
CA GLN A 136 -5.88 21.31 12.41
C GLN A 136 -5.44 20.41 13.57
N TYR A 137 -5.06 20.96 14.72
CA TYR A 137 -4.76 20.17 15.93
C TYR A 137 -6.00 19.46 16.48
N LEU A 138 -7.18 20.07 16.43
CA LEU A 138 -8.44 19.40 16.82
C LEU A 138 -8.80 18.25 15.89
N ARG A 139 -8.37 18.31 14.62
CA ARG A 139 -8.48 17.18 13.69
C ARG A 139 -7.47 16.08 14.02
N MET A 140 -6.25 16.45 14.43
CA MET A 140 -5.16 15.53 14.76
C MET A 140 -5.36 14.82 16.10
N PHE A 141 -5.75 15.54 17.16
CA PHE A 141 -5.96 14.99 18.50
C PHE A 141 -7.43 14.62 18.70
N ARG A 142 -7.77 13.33 18.54
CA ARG A 142 -9.16 12.86 18.63
C ARG A 142 -9.75 12.90 20.05
N ASN A 143 -8.96 12.60 21.09
CA ASN A 143 -9.36 12.64 22.52
C ASN A 143 -8.16 13.00 23.42
N GLY A 144 -8.42 13.39 24.68
CA GLY A 144 -7.39 13.61 25.71
C GLY A 144 -7.03 15.09 25.99
N THR A 145 -6.11 15.32 26.93
CA THR A 145 -5.74 16.65 27.47
C THR A 145 -5.36 17.66 26.39
N ARG A 146 -4.64 17.23 25.35
CA ARG A 146 -4.19 18.12 24.25
C ARG A 146 -5.32 18.63 23.36
N ARG A 147 -6.37 17.82 23.17
CA ARG A 147 -7.58 18.26 22.47
C ARG A 147 -8.28 19.34 23.30
N ILE A 148 -8.43 19.13 24.61
CA ILE A 148 -9.03 20.12 25.52
C ILE A 148 -8.24 21.43 25.51
N VAL A 149 -6.91 21.36 25.64
CA VAL A 149 -6.03 22.53 25.57
C VAL A 149 -6.20 23.26 24.23
N SER A 150 -6.29 22.53 23.11
CA SER A 150 -6.51 23.13 21.79
C SER A 150 -7.89 23.80 21.65
N ILE A 151 -8.95 23.23 22.25
CA ILE A 151 -10.30 23.84 22.26
C ILE A 151 -10.29 25.15 23.07
N VAL A 152 -9.72 25.12 24.28
CA VAL A 152 -9.63 26.30 25.14
C VAL A 152 -8.83 27.40 24.45
N LEU A 153 -7.66 27.05 23.91
CA LEU A 153 -6.80 28.02 23.22
C LEU A 153 -7.46 28.57 21.95
N LEU A 154 -8.22 27.76 21.21
CA LEU A 154 -9.00 28.21 20.06
C LEU A 154 -10.03 29.27 20.47
N GLY A 155 -10.77 29.04 21.56
CA GLY A 155 -11.71 30.02 22.11
C GLY A 155 -11.03 31.35 22.47
N VAL A 156 -9.89 31.27 23.16
CA VAL A 156 -9.12 32.47 23.57
C VAL A 156 -8.59 33.23 22.35
N VAL A 157 -8.01 32.54 21.37
CA VAL A 157 -7.47 33.14 20.14
C VAL A 157 -8.58 33.80 19.30
N VAL A 158 -9.76 33.20 19.23
CA VAL A 158 -10.91 33.80 18.51
C VAL A 158 -11.33 35.10 19.17
N VAL A 159 -11.50 35.13 20.49
CA VAL A 159 -11.89 36.35 21.22
C VAL A 159 -10.82 37.43 21.09
N TRP A 160 -9.55 37.08 21.32
CA TRP A 160 -8.42 37.98 21.14
C TRP A 160 -8.36 38.54 19.70
N GLY A 161 -8.54 37.67 18.71
CA GLY A 161 -8.49 38.03 17.31
C GLY A 161 -9.61 38.97 16.89
N LEU A 162 -10.83 38.75 17.36
CA LEU A 162 -11.97 39.64 17.09
C LEU A 162 -11.71 41.07 17.59
N VAL A 163 -11.11 41.22 18.78
CA VAL A 163 -10.77 42.53 19.35
C VAL A 163 -9.73 43.25 18.47
N PHE A 164 -8.61 42.61 18.14
CA PHE A 164 -7.55 43.25 17.38
C PHE A 164 -7.88 43.45 15.90
N ILE A 165 -8.65 42.55 15.28
CA ILE A 165 -9.18 42.74 13.92
C ILE A 165 -10.09 43.97 13.91
N PHE A 166 -11.00 44.09 14.87
CA PHE A 166 -11.89 45.24 14.95
C PHE A 166 -11.11 46.55 15.12
N MET A 167 -10.13 46.58 16.03
CA MET A 167 -9.26 47.75 16.23
C MET A 167 -8.42 48.10 14.99
N ALA A 168 -8.02 47.10 14.19
CA ALA A 168 -7.20 47.33 13.00
C ALA A 168 -8.02 47.81 11.79
N TRP A 169 -9.25 47.30 11.61
CA TRP A 169 -10.15 47.73 10.53
C TRP A 169 -10.88 49.04 10.84
N PHE A 170 -11.17 49.30 12.11
CA PHE A 170 -11.85 50.50 12.59
C PHE A 170 -10.97 51.31 13.56
N PRO A 171 -9.77 51.79 13.14
CA PRO A 171 -8.87 52.52 14.04
C PRO A 171 -9.35 53.96 14.34
N CYS A 172 -10.27 54.50 13.52
CA CYS A 172 -10.85 55.83 13.65
C CYS A 172 -12.32 55.81 13.23
N PHE A 173 -13.11 56.75 13.74
CA PHE A 173 -14.47 57.02 13.26
C PHE A 173 -14.60 58.49 12.80
N PRO A 174 -14.81 58.74 11.48
CA PRO A 174 -14.80 57.77 10.38
C PRO A 174 -13.39 57.18 10.09
N VAL A 175 -13.32 56.00 9.47
CA VAL A 175 -12.06 55.26 9.22
C VAL A 175 -11.04 56.10 8.43
N ALA A 176 -11.52 56.96 7.52
CA ALA A 176 -10.69 57.88 6.75
C ALA A 176 -9.82 58.80 7.61
N GLY A 177 -10.19 59.01 8.89
CA GLY A 177 -9.37 59.72 9.88
C GLY A 177 -7.99 59.12 10.15
N PHE A 178 -7.74 57.87 9.75
CA PHE A 178 -6.43 57.25 9.86
C PHE A 178 -5.40 57.92 8.95
N TRP A 179 -5.76 58.17 7.68
CA TRP A 179 -4.87 58.77 6.68
C TRP A 179 -5.14 60.26 6.44
N ASN A 180 -6.32 60.75 6.81
CA ASN A 180 -6.67 62.16 6.70
C ASN A 180 -7.02 62.74 8.09
N LYS A 181 -6.02 63.34 8.73
CA LYS A 181 -6.14 63.91 10.08
C LYS A 181 -6.93 65.24 10.12
N THR A 182 -7.26 65.84 8.98
CA THR A 182 -8.05 67.08 8.92
C THR A 182 -9.53 66.86 9.22
N LEU A 183 -10.01 65.62 9.21
CA LEU A 183 -11.42 65.25 9.40
C LEU A 183 -11.90 65.30 10.87
N GLY A 184 -11.04 65.62 11.83
CA GLY A 184 -11.40 65.66 13.26
C GLY A 184 -11.89 64.31 13.82
N ALA A 185 -11.48 63.19 13.21
CA ALA A 185 -11.95 61.85 13.56
C ALA A 185 -11.50 61.43 14.97
N LYS A 186 -12.36 60.67 15.67
CA LYS A 186 -11.98 60.04 16.94
C LYS A 186 -11.23 58.75 16.66
N CYS A 187 -9.95 58.73 16.98
CA CYS A 187 -9.08 57.57 16.79
C CYS A 187 -8.68 56.92 18.11
N TYR A 188 -8.44 55.62 18.08
CA TYR A 188 -8.05 54.79 19.21
C TYR A 188 -7.24 53.58 18.71
N GLY A 189 -6.62 52.83 19.63
CA GLY A 189 -5.83 51.66 19.24
C GLY A 189 -4.84 52.07 18.14
N PHE A 190 -4.74 51.29 17.06
CA PHE A 190 -3.85 51.55 15.91
C PHE A 190 -4.03 52.89 15.19
N GLY A 191 -5.12 53.64 15.41
CA GLY A 191 -5.37 54.95 14.79
C GLY A 191 -4.83 56.17 15.53
N TYR A 192 -4.23 55.93 16.70
CA TYR A 192 -3.50 56.81 17.60
C TYR A 192 -3.97 58.27 17.79
N ARG A 193 -4.26 58.59 19.06
CA ARG A 193 -4.45 59.95 19.57
C ARG A 193 -3.17 60.50 20.21
N THR A 194 -2.36 59.69 20.89
CA THR A 194 -1.06 60.09 21.47
C THR A 194 0.03 59.06 21.16
N ALA A 195 1.30 59.42 21.30
CA ALA A 195 2.42 58.51 21.07
C ALA A 195 2.44 57.31 22.04
N ASP A 196 1.99 57.51 23.28
CA ASP A 196 1.94 56.44 24.28
C ASP A 196 0.83 55.42 24.00
N GLU A 197 -0.37 55.88 23.61
CA GLU A 197 -1.44 54.99 23.12
C GLU A 197 -0.94 54.19 21.90
N ALA A 198 -0.03 54.79 21.12
CA ALA A 198 0.63 54.12 20.01
C ALA A 198 1.48 52.96 20.39
N LYS A 199 2.46 53.24 21.23
CA LYS A 199 3.39 52.24 21.74
C LYS A 199 2.65 51.11 22.44
N ILE A 200 1.68 51.43 23.30
CA ILE A 200 0.92 50.43 24.06
C ILE A 200 0.16 49.49 23.12
N SER A 201 -0.53 50.02 22.10
CA SER A 201 -1.33 49.16 21.21
C SER A 201 -0.47 48.25 20.34
N VAL A 202 0.65 48.75 19.79
CA VAL A 202 1.56 47.92 18.98
C VAL A 202 2.23 46.86 19.87
N LEU A 203 2.72 47.23 21.05
CA LEU A 203 3.38 46.30 21.96
C LEU A 203 2.42 45.26 22.54
N ALA A 204 1.19 45.66 22.88
CA ALA A 204 0.16 44.73 23.37
C ALA A 204 -0.18 43.68 22.32
N PHE A 205 -0.37 44.09 21.06
CA PHE A 205 -0.58 43.15 19.98
C PHE A 205 0.65 42.28 19.73
N ALA A 206 1.83 42.88 19.58
CA ALA A 206 3.05 42.14 19.25
C ALA A 206 3.42 41.11 20.33
N GLY A 207 3.29 41.48 21.61
CA GLY A 207 3.55 40.60 22.74
C GLY A 207 2.52 39.48 22.89
N SER A 208 1.23 39.81 22.77
CA SER A 208 0.17 38.79 22.85
C SER A 208 0.19 37.83 21.66
N ASN A 209 0.45 38.33 20.46
CA ASN A 209 0.61 37.49 19.28
C ASN A 209 1.78 36.52 19.42
N MET A 210 2.96 37.00 19.84
CA MET A 210 4.13 36.15 20.11
C MET A 210 3.82 35.06 21.15
N MET A 211 3.12 35.41 22.23
CA MET A 211 2.70 34.44 23.24
C MET A 211 1.79 33.35 22.64
N PHE A 212 0.84 33.71 21.77
CA PHE A 212 0.01 32.72 21.08
C PHE A 212 0.80 31.87 20.09
N ASP A 213 1.79 32.43 19.40
CA ASP A 213 2.67 31.65 18.52
C ASP A 213 3.44 30.57 19.31
N ILE A 214 3.98 30.93 20.48
CA ILE A 214 4.65 29.98 21.39
C ILE A 214 3.67 28.91 21.89
N ALA A 215 2.47 29.31 22.32
CA ALA A 215 1.47 28.39 22.83
C ALA A 215 1.00 27.38 21.77
N VAL A 216 0.73 27.84 20.55
CA VAL A 216 0.35 26.99 19.40
C VAL A 216 1.50 26.08 18.99
N PHE A 217 2.75 26.54 19.06
CA PHE A 217 3.94 25.73 18.75
C PHE A 217 4.18 24.61 19.77
N ALA A 218 3.94 24.87 21.07
CA ALA A 218 4.23 23.92 22.14
C ALA A 218 3.33 22.69 22.16
N ILE A 219 2.07 22.81 21.72
CA ILE A 219 1.07 21.73 21.78
C ILE A 219 1.56 20.44 21.09
N PRO A 220 1.96 20.45 19.80
CA PRO A 220 2.43 19.24 19.13
C PRO A 220 3.83 18.80 19.58
N LEU A 221 4.63 19.65 20.25
CA LEU A 221 6.01 19.34 20.63
C LEU A 221 6.11 18.10 21.53
N THR A 222 5.07 17.83 22.31
CA THR A 222 4.96 16.60 23.12
C THR A 222 4.98 15.32 22.29
N GLU A 223 4.49 15.34 21.05
CA GLU A 223 4.57 14.19 20.14
C GLU A 223 6.00 13.94 19.65
N TYR A 224 6.84 14.98 19.51
CA TYR A 224 8.20 14.86 18.98
C TYR A 224 9.10 13.97 19.86
N PHE A 225 8.82 13.91 21.16
CA PHE A 225 9.60 13.16 22.14
C PHE A 225 9.06 11.76 22.43
N ARG A 226 8.13 11.26 21.61
CA ARG A 226 7.63 9.88 21.71
C ARG A 226 8.70 8.86 21.34
N LYS A 227 8.83 7.80 22.14
CA LYS A 227 9.88 6.77 22.00
C LYS A 227 9.68 5.83 20.79
N ASP A 228 8.51 5.86 20.17
CA ASP A 228 8.06 4.94 19.12
C ASP A 228 8.01 5.54 17.70
N LEU A 229 8.59 6.73 17.49
CA LEU A 229 8.54 7.40 16.19
C LEU A 229 9.45 6.73 15.14
N ARG A 230 8.89 6.41 13.97
CA ARG A 230 9.66 5.96 12.80
C ARG A 230 10.48 7.13 12.26
N ARG A 231 11.64 6.85 11.65
CA ARG A 231 12.55 7.88 11.09
C ARG A 231 11.86 8.86 10.14
N LYS A 232 10.88 8.38 9.36
CA LYS A 232 10.14 9.24 8.45
C LYS A 232 9.19 10.17 9.20
N GLU A 233 8.43 9.66 10.16
CA GLU A 233 7.56 10.47 11.04
C GLU A 233 8.36 11.55 11.77
N LEU A 234 9.56 11.19 12.26
CA LEU A 234 10.49 12.14 12.85
C LEU A 234 10.89 13.26 11.87
N MET A 235 11.27 12.94 10.62
CA MET A 235 11.61 13.95 9.60
C MET A 235 10.43 14.88 9.26
N ALA A 236 9.22 14.34 9.15
CA ALA A 236 8.00 15.11 8.90
C ALA A 236 7.76 16.13 10.02
N MET A 237 7.89 15.67 11.25
CA MET A 237 7.72 16.47 12.44
C MET A 237 8.83 17.52 12.56
N THR A 238 10.08 17.17 12.25
CA THR A 238 11.20 18.12 12.20
C THR A 238 10.92 19.27 11.23
N GLY A 239 10.37 19.00 10.04
CA GLY A 239 9.96 20.05 9.10
C GLY A 239 8.90 21.00 9.67
N LEU A 240 7.82 20.45 10.24
CA LEU A 240 6.77 21.22 10.93
C LEU A 240 7.35 22.10 12.05
N PHE A 241 8.19 21.53 12.91
CA PHE A 241 8.80 22.25 14.03
C PHE A 241 9.83 23.29 13.57
N THR A 242 10.50 23.08 12.43
CA THR A 242 11.45 24.05 11.88
C THR A 242 10.73 25.33 11.47
N PHE A 243 9.67 25.22 10.67
CA PHE A 243 8.89 26.39 10.24
C PHE A 243 8.13 27.04 11.40
N GLY A 244 7.60 26.24 12.33
CA GLY A 244 7.00 26.74 13.56
C GLY A 244 7.99 27.53 14.43
N ALA A 245 9.21 27.03 14.62
CA ALA A 245 10.24 27.70 15.39
C ALA A 245 10.71 29.00 14.71
N ILE A 246 10.83 29.01 13.38
CA ILE A 246 11.17 30.23 12.62
C ILE A 246 10.04 31.27 12.76
N ALA A 247 8.77 30.87 12.65
CA ALA A 247 7.66 31.80 12.83
C ALA A 247 7.66 32.42 14.24
N VAL A 248 7.89 31.62 15.29
CA VAL A 248 8.05 32.12 16.66
C VAL A 248 9.25 33.07 16.78
N LEU A 249 10.39 32.73 16.17
CA LEU A 249 11.57 33.59 16.15
C LEU A 249 11.28 34.93 15.46
N MET A 250 10.56 34.93 14.34
CA MET A 250 10.15 36.16 13.66
C MET A 250 9.20 36.99 14.51
N ALA A 251 8.26 36.38 15.24
CA ALA A 251 7.39 37.09 16.18
C ALA A 251 8.19 37.76 17.32
N ILE A 252 9.22 37.08 17.85
CA ILE A 252 10.16 37.62 18.85
C ILE A 252 10.95 38.79 18.24
N LEU A 253 11.52 38.62 17.04
CA LEU A 253 12.27 39.67 16.35
C LEU A 253 11.39 40.88 16.00
N ARG A 254 10.13 40.66 15.63
CA ARG A 254 9.16 41.73 15.39
C ARG A 254 8.89 42.51 16.67
N LEU A 255 8.68 41.82 17.79
CA LEU A 255 8.50 42.49 19.09
C LEU A 255 9.76 43.28 19.49
N TRP A 256 10.94 42.69 19.31
CA TRP A 256 12.22 43.34 19.63
C TRP A 256 12.48 44.57 18.75
N THR A 257 12.29 44.47 17.43
CA THR A 257 12.46 45.60 16.49
C THR A 257 11.44 46.70 16.75
N THR A 258 10.19 46.32 17.03
CA THR A 258 9.15 47.27 17.46
C THR A 258 9.58 47.99 18.74
N PHE A 259 10.06 47.27 19.75
CA PHE A 259 10.51 47.87 20.99
C PHE A 259 11.74 48.79 20.79
N ARG A 260 12.70 48.36 19.96
CA ARG A 260 13.92 49.12 19.63
C ARG A 260 13.58 50.48 19.02
N HIS A 261 12.73 50.51 18.01
CA HIS A 261 12.35 51.74 17.31
C HIS A 261 11.39 52.63 18.11
N ASN A 262 10.66 52.06 19.08
CA ASN A 262 9.76 52.81 19.97
C ASN A 262 10.46 53.38 21.23
N LYS A 263 11.77 53.14 21.41
CA LYS A 263 12.54 53.55 22.60
C LYS A 263 12.83 55.05 22.63
N GLU A 264 13.02 55.69 21.48
CA GLU A 264 13.27 57.13 21.36
C GLU A 264 12.05 57.85 20.75
N SER A 265 11.66 59.00 21.30
CA SER A 265 10.48 59.76 20.82
C SER A 265 10.63 60.22 19.36
N LEU A 266 11.81 60.73 19.00
CA LEU A 266 12.15 61.16 17.64
C LEU A 266 12.06 60.04 16.61
N GLN A 267 12.63 58.87 16.93
CA GLN A 267 12.54 57.70 16.06
C GLN A 267 11.07 57.26 15.94
N SER A 268 10.29 57.24 17.02
CA SER A 268 8.88 56.82 17.00
C SER A 268 7.99 57.56 15.98
N PHE A 269 8.30 58.84 15.67
CA PHE A 269 7.48 59.67 14.77
C PHE A 269 7.90 59.62 13.30
N ASP A 270 9.12 59.19 12.98
CA ASP A 270 9.55 58.92 11.61
C ASP A 270 9.28 57.46 11.20
N PHE A 271 8.09 56.98 11.52
CA PHE A 271 7.71 55.58 11.29
C PHE A 271 7.74 55.19 9.82
N VAL A 272 7.51 56.11 8.89
CA VAL A 272 7.56 55.79 7.46
C VAL A 272 8.97 55.37 7.03
N PHE A 273 10.01 55.84 7.74
CA PHE A 273 11.40 55.50 7.47
C PHE A 273 11.84 54.16 8.08
N TRP A 274 11.51 53.85 9.35
CA TRP A 274 11.99 52.61 10.01
C TRP A 274 11.01 51.45 10.00
N TYR A 275 9.71 51.70 9.82
CA TYR A 275 8.68 50.67 9.82
C TYR A 275 8.76 49.65 8.67
N PRO A 276 9.44 49.89 7.52
CA PRO A 276 9.68 48.83 6.54
C PRO A 276 10.39 47.61 7.13
N GLU A 277 11.31 47.80 8.08
CA GLU A 277 11.99 46.69 8.78
C GLU A 277 10.97 45.82 9.54
N VAL A 278 10.07 46.45 10.30
CA VAL A 278 9.01 45.76 11.06
C VAL A 278 8.04 45.04 10.13
N LEU A 279 7.68 45.66 9.00
CA LEU A 279 6.79 45.05 8.01
C LEU A 279 7.44 43.85 7.32
N ILE A 280 8.71 43.93 6.93
CA ILE A 280 9.42 42.78 6.34
C ILE A 280 9.41 41.59 7.32
N ILE A 281 9.70 41.82 8.60
CA ILE A 281 9.67 40.77 9.63
C ILE A 281 8.24 40.25 9.84
N SER A 282 7.24 41.13 9.79
CA SER A 282 5.83 40.76 9.87
C SER A 282 5.42 39.83 8.72
N PHE A 283 5.85 40.11 7.48
CA PHE A 283 5.61 39.23 6.34
C PHE A 283 6.36 37.90 6.44
N LEU A 284 7.59 37.90 6.98
CA LEU A 284 8.33 36.67 7.28
C LEU A 284 7.55 35.80 8.28
N GLU A 285 7.10 36.38 9.39
CA GLU A 285 6.33 35.70 10.43
C GLU A 285 5.09 34.98 9.86
N VAL A 286 4.21 35.70 9.18
CA VAL A 286 2.95 35.11 8.68
C VAL A 286 3.18 34.17 7.50
N SER A 287 4.18 34.42 6.65
CA SER A 287 4.49 33.51 5.55
C SER A 287 5.02 32.17 6.08
N PHE A 288 5.89 32.20 7.10
CA PHE A 288 6.36 30.99 7.77
C PHE A 288 5.26 30.30 8.57
N ALA A 289 4.33 31.04 9.18
CA ALA A 289 3.16 30.45 9.82
C ALA A 289 2.23 29.75 8.81
N ILE A 290 1.99 30.35 7.63
CA ILE A 290 1.21 29.76 6.53
C ILE A 290 1.87 28.48 6.00
N MET A 291 3.20 28.52 5.79
CA MET A 291 3.97 27.34 5.39
C MET A 291 3.95 26.25 6.47
N CYS A 292 4.08 26.62 7.75
CA CYS A 292 3.97 25.73 8.90
C CYS A 292 2.60 25.05 8.98
N ALA A 293 1.50 25.79 8.85
CA ALA A 293 0.17 25.20 8.81
C ALA A 293 -0.01 24.27 7.62
N SER A 294 0.62 24.57 6.48
CA SER A 294 0.50 23.75 5.28
C SER A 294 1.34 22.48 5.33
N MET A 295 2.49 22.50 6.01
CA MET A 295 3.50 21.42 6.11
C MET A 295 2.98 20.02 6.45
N PRO A 296 2.13 19.79 7.48
CA PRO A 296 1.71 18.44 7.87
C PRO A 296 0.94 17.68 6.79
N ILE A 297 0.36 18.42 5.84
CA ILE A 297 -0.43 17.87 4.75
C ILE A 297 0.44 17.53 3.54
N PHE A 298 1.68 18.01 3.49
CA PHE A 298 2.65 17.61 2.47
C PHE A 298 3.14 16.19 2.63
N TRP A 299 3.02 15.60 3.81
CA TRP A 299 3.69 14.34 4.11
C TRP A 299 3.37 13.21 3.11
N PRO A 300 2.10 12.98 2.71
CA PRO A 300 1.79 12.00 1.66
C PRO A 300 2.44 12.32 0.31
N THR A 301 2.57 13.60 -0.05
CA THR A 301 3.09 14.06 -1.34
C THR A 301 4.64 14.08 -1.36
N ILE A 302 5.28 14.54 -0.28
CA ILE A 302 6.73 14.54 -0.10
C ILE A 302 7.25 13.10 0.01
N VAL A 303 6.55 12.21 0.73
CA VAL A 303 6.88 10.77 0.77
C VAL A 303 6.75 10.13 -0.62
N ALA A 304 5.77 10.54 -1.42
CA ALA A 304 5.64 10.08 -2.81
C ALA A 304 6.81 10.54 -3.70
N SER A 305 7.31 11.76 -3.52
CA SER A 305 8.46 12.29 -4.29
C SER A 305 9.81 11.75 -3.81
N PHE A 306 10.04 11.59 -2.51
CA PHE A 306 11.26 10.96 -1.98
C PHE A 306 11.28 9.44 -2.16
N GLY A 307 10.11 8.81 -2.32
CA GLY A 307 9.97 7.40 -2.68
C GLY A 307 10.59 7.03 -4.03
N GLN A 308 10.89 8.01 -4.90
CA GLN A 308 11.64 7.79 -6.13
C GLN A 308 13.17 7.71 -5.94
N ILE A 309 13.71 8.17 -4.80
CA ILE A 309 15.16 8.09 -4.51
C ILE A 309 15.45 7.04 -3.42
N PHE A 310 14.54 6.82 -2.48
CA PHE A 310 14.63 5.72 -1.51
C PHE A 310 13.27 5.05 -1.33
N VAL A 311 13.14 3.86 -1.90
CA VAL A 311 11.95 3.00 -1.82
C VAL A 311 11.59 2.73 -0.37
N THR A 312 10.39 3.12 0.06
CA THR A 312 9.62 2.45 1.14
C THR A 312 8.20 3.02 1.14
N ASN A 313 7.22 2.17 0.80
CA ASN A 313 5.79 2.51 0.72
C ASN A 313 5.18 2.72 2.12
N GLU A 314 4.31 3.72 2.29
CA GLU A 314 3.34 3.76 3.38
C GLU A 314 1.93 3.96 2.82
N VAL A 315 1.06 3.00 3.16
CA VAL A 315 -0.34 2.88 2.77
C VAL A 315 -1.20 3.70 3.73
N ARG A 316 -2.15 4.47 3.18
CA ARG A 316 -3.07 5.30 3.95
C ARG A 316 -4.31 4.48 4.31
N VAL A 317 -4.44 4.14 5.59
CA VAL A 317 -5.58 3.38 6.15
C VAL A 317 -6.79 4.30 6.28
N THR A 318 -7.81 4.09 5.46
CA THR A 318 -9.14 4.68 5.64
C THR A 318 -9.95 3.85 6.65
N SER A 319 -10.27 4.51 7.77
CA SER A 319 -11.36 4.22 8.72
C SER A 319 -11.66 2.74 9.04
N HIS A 320 -11.01 2.24 10.08
CA HIS A 320 -11.56 1.16 10.90
C HIS A 320 -12.75 1.70 11.70
N GLU A 321 -13.97 1.30 11.33
CA GLU A 321 -15.06 1.27 12.29
C GLU A 321 -14.96 -0.05 13.09
N ARG A 322 -14.87 0.14 14.41
CA ARG A 322 -15.09 -0.81 15.52
C ARG A 322 -14.06 -1.92 15.77
N LEU A 323 -13.15 -1.65 16.69
CA LEU A 323 -13.25 -2.13 18.09
C LEU A 323 -12.69 -1.03 18.99
N GLY A 324 -13.54 -0.47 19.86
CA GLY A 324 -13.11 0.48 20.88
C GLY A 324 -12.31 -0.25 21.96
N SER A 325 -11.30 0.42 22.50
CA SER A 325 -10.45 -0.08 23.59
C SER A 325 -11.19 -0.39 24.89
N ASP A 326 -12.48 -0.06 24.99
CA ASP A 326 -13.31 -0.26 26.18
C ASP A 326 -14.15 -1.56 26.15
N SER A 327 -14.05 -2.38 25.08
CA SER A 327 -14.81 -3.64 24.95
C SER A 327 -13.94 -4.90 24.86
N GLN A 328 -12.70 -4.86 25.38
CA GLN A 328 -11.86 -6.06 25.51
C GLN A 328 -12.37 -7.04 26.57
N GLU A 329 -13.32 -6.65 27.41
CA GLU A 329 -13.96 -7.56 28.37
C GLU A 329 -15.24 -8.17 27.77
N ASN A 330 -15.13 -9.45 27.36
CA ASN A 330 -16.23 -10.40 27.11
C ASN A 330 -16.95 -10.40 25.74
N ILE A 331 -16.22 -10.42 24.62
CA ILE A 331 -16.78 -11.02 23.39
C ILE A 331 -16.42 -12.51 23.36
N GLU A 332 -17.38 -13.39 23.65
CA GLU A 332 -17.22 -14.83 23.45
C GLU A 332 -17.24 -15.16 21.95
N LEU A 333 -16.06 -15.18 21.33
CA LEU A 333 -15.90 -15.60 19.94
C LEU A 333 -16.10 -17.11 19.84
N ARG A 334 -16.75 -17.58 18.77
CA ARG A 334 -16.92 -19.02 18.55
C ARG A 334 -15.78 -19.61 17.73
N ARG A 335 -15.27 -18.87 16.74
CA ARG A 335 -14.19 -19.33 15.85
C ARG A 335 -13.17 -18.25 15.51
N ALA A 336 -11.90 -18.64 15.36
CA ALA A 336 -10.79 -17.81 14.89
C ALA A 336 -10.17 -18.41 13.60
N ILE A 337 -10.00 -17.61 12.55
CA ILE A 337 -9.62 -18.05 11.19
C ILE A 337 -8.59 -17.08 10.56
N GLY A 338 -7.66 -17.55 9.73
CA GLY A 338 -6.73 -16.68 8.96
C GLY A 338 -7.41 -15.99 7.76
N GLY A 339 -6.96 -14.81 7.32
CA GLY A 339 -7.60 -14.00 6.27
C GLY A 339 -7.22 -14.30 4.82
N GLY A 340 -6.76 -15.52 4.49
CA GLY A 340 -6.34 -15.92 3.15
C GLY A 340 -7.48 -16.35 2.20
N THR A 341 -7.12 -16.94 1.04
CA THR A 341 -8.09 -17.42 0.03
C THR A 341 -9.13 -18.38 0.63
N ALA A 342 -8.68 -19.44 1.30
CA ALA A 342 -9.58 -20.40 1.95
C ALA A 342 -10.29 -19.79 3.16
N GLY A 343 -9.56 -19.01 3.97
CA GLY A 343 -10.05 -18.49 5.23
C GLY A 343 -11.19 -17.48 5.08
N VAL A 344 -11.10 -16.54 4.14
CA VAL A 344 -12.20 -15.58 3.85
C VAL A 344 -13.43 -16.30 3.31
N SER A 345 -13.25 -17.22 2.37
CA SER A 345 -14.33 -17.98 1.75
C SER A 345 -15.08 -18.82 2.80
N LEU A 346 -14.31 -19.55 3.63
CA LEU A 346 -14.85 -20.34 4.74
C LEU A 346 -15.57 -19.47 5.77
N ALA A 347 -14.92 -18.40 6.25
CA ALA A 347 -15.48 -17.53 7.27
C ALA A 347 -16.81 -16.91 6.82
N THR A 348 -16.90 -16.52 5.55
CA THR A 348 -18.13 -16.00 4.94
C THR A 348 -19.23 -17.06 4.99
N ARG A 349 -18.99 -18.28 4.47
CA ARG A 349 -19.98 -19.37 4.48
C ARG A 349 -20.44 -19.74 5.88
N LEU A 350 -19.52 -19.79 6.85
CA LEU A 350 -19.85 -20.05 8.25
C LEU A 350 -20.70 -18.93 8.85
N SER A 351 -20.40 -17.67 8.53
CA SER A 351 -21.16 -16.53 9.03
C SER A 351 -22.61 -16.55 8.53
N GLU A 352 -22.79 -16.82 7.23
CA GLU A 352 -24.08 -16.95 6.56
C GLU A 352 -24.91 -18.10 7.15
N ALA A 353 -24.32 -19.28 7.26
CA ALA A 353 -25.05 -20.49 7.63
C ALA A 353 -25.26 -20.67 9.15
N LEU A 354 -24.49 -19.96 10.00
CA LEU A 354 -24.54 -20.07 11.46
C LEU A 354 -24.75 -18.69 12.11
N PRO A 355 -25.90 -18.04 11.92
CA PRO A 355 -26.13 -16.65 12.34
C PRO A 355 -26.01 -16.42 13.86
N LYS A 356 -26.14 -17.47 14.68
CA LYS A 356 -25.95 -17.42 16.13
C LYS A 356 -24.48 -17.50 16.57
N SER A 357 -23.55 -17.73 15.65
CA SER A 357 -22.12 -17.89 15.94
C SER A 357 -21.34 -16.62 15.64
N CYS A 358 -20.45 -16.19 16.53
CA CYS A 358 -19.50 -15.12 16.24
C CYS A 358 -18.24 -15.69 15.57
N ILE A 359 -17.91 -15.23 14.37
CA ILE A 359 -16.78 -15.69 13.57
C ILE A 359 -15.75 -14.57 13.47
N LEU A 360 -14.53 -14.81 13.96
CA LEU A 360 -13.41 -13.87 13.85
C LEU A 360 -12.40 -14.35 12.81
N VAL A 361 -12.01 -13.43 11.93
CA VAL A 361 -10.86 -13.58 11.05
C VAL A 361 -9.71 -12.70 11.56
N VAL A 362 -8.55 -13.29 11.79
CA VAL A 362 -7.32 -12.60 12.19
C VAL A 362 -6.36 -12.62 10.99
N GLU A 363 -6.10 -11.45 10.43
CA GLU A 363 -5.26 -11.25 9.24
C GLU A 363 -4.02 -10.42 9.59
N ALA A 364 -2.85 -10.95 9.24
CA ALA A 364 -1.58 -10.32 9.52
C ALA A 364 -1.34 -9.07 8.65
N GLY A 365 -1.94 -9.03 7.47
CA GLY A 365 -1.92 -7.90 6.56
C GLY A 365 -3.05 -6.89 6.79
N PRO A 366 -3.02 -5.78 6.03
CA PRO A 366 -4.12 -4.83 5.99
C PRO A 366 -5.32 -5.39 5.22
N ASP A 367 -6.43 -4.65 5.20
CA ASP A 367 -7.61 -4.97 4.38
C ASP A 367 -7.25 -5.00 2.88
N GLY A 368 -6.63 -3.94 2.35
CA GLY A 368 -6.20 -3.90 0.94
C GLY A 368 -7.34 -3.82 -0.09
N ARG A 369 -8.61 -3.94 0.30
CA ARG A 369 -9.75 -3.56 -0.56
C ARG A 369 -9.59 -2.09 -0.97
N GLY A 370 -9.62 -1.81 -2.27
CA GLY A 370 -9.36 -0.48 -2.85
C GLY A 370 -7.91 -0.20 -3.30
N GLU A 371 -6.96 -1.13 -3.09
CA GLU A 371 -5.59 -0.97 -3.59
C GLU A 371 -5.51 -1.24 -5.11
N GLU A 372 -5.16 -0.22 -5.90
CA GLU A 372 -5.05 -0.33 -7.37
C GLU A 372 -4.08 -1.43 -7.79
N LYS A 373 -2.95 -1.63 -7.09
CA LYS A 373 -1.97 -2.69 -7.41
C LYS A 373 -2.52 -4.12 -7.24
N ILE A 374 -3.60 -4.28 -6.48
CA ILE A 374 -4.32 -5.55 -6.31
C ILE A 374 -5.41 -5.66 -7.36
N TYR A 375 -6.26 -4.64 -7.52
CA TYR A 375 -7.46 -4.72 -8.37
C TYR A 375 -7.17 -4.63 -9.86
N ILE A 376 -6.13 -3.92 -10.29
CA ILE A 376 -5.83 -3.73 -11.71
C ILE A 376 -5.05 -4.96 -12.22
N PRO A 377 -5.62 -5.80 -13.11
CA PRO A 377 -4.97 -7.04 -13.56
C PRO A 377 -3.57 -6.83 -14.17
N GLY A 378 -3.39 -5.78 -14.97
CA GLY A 378 -2.10 -5.46 -15.59
C GLY A 378 -1.04 -4.92 -14.61
N LEU A 379 -1.40 -4.65 -13.35
CA LEU A 379 -0.46 -4.37 -12.26
C LEU A 379 -0.11 -5.62 -11.44
N ARG A 380 -0.57 -6.82 -11.81
CA ARG A 380 -0.20 -8.07 -11.14
C ARG A 380 1.33 -8.22 -11.06
N GLY A 381 1.81 -8.69 -9.92
CA GLY A 381 3.24 -8.77 -9.63
C GLY A 381 3.86 -7.47 -9.06
N SER A 382 3.25 -6.30 -9.24
CA SER A 382 3.76 -5.04 -8.66
C SER A 382 3.64 -4.95 -7.13
N THR A 383 2.88 -5.85 -6.52
CA THR A 383 2.73 -6.01 -5.06
C THR A 383 3.83 -6.86 -4.43
N PHE A 384 4.64 -7.56 -5.22
CA PHE A 384 5.74 -8.38 -4.72
C PHE A 384 6.79 -7.53 -4.00
N GLY A 385 7.23 -7.99 -2.83
CA GLY A 385 8.13 -7.25 -1.93
C GLY A 385 7.52 -6.00 -1.27
N SER A 386 6.23 -5.73 -1.45
CA SER A 386 5.52 -4.63 -0.78
C SER A 386 5.00 -5.04 0.60
N ALA A 387 4.27 -4.15 1.28
CA ALA A 387 3.62 -4.46 2.56
C ALA A 387 2.55 -5.57 2.45
N TYR A 388 2.07 -5.86 1.23
CA TYR A 388 1.08 -6.90 0.95
C TYR A 388 1.68 -8.29 0.72
N ASP A 389 3.01 -8.42 0.76
CA ASP A 389 3.72 -9.65 0.47
C ASP A 389 4.59 -10.07 1.67
N TRP A 390 4.47 -11.33 2.09
CA TRP A 390 5.38 -11.90 3.08
C TRP A 390 6.82 -12.05 2.55
N SER A 391 7.00 -12.20 1.24
CA SER A 391 8.30 -12.35 0.55
C SER A 391 9.23 -13.34 1.28
N LEU A 392 8.80 -14.60 1.40
CA LEU A 392 9.49 -15.61 2.21
C LEU A 392 10.64 -16.26 1.41
N PRO A 393 11.92 -16.08 1.79
CA PRO A 393 13.02 -16.76 1.13
C PRO A 393 13.10 -18.24 1.51
N THR A 394 13.49 -19.10 0.56
CA THR A 394 13.97 -20.46 0.89
C THR A 394 15.34 -20.42 1.55
N VAL A 395 15.71 -21.51 2.23
CA VAL A 395 17.12 -21.81 2.48
C VAL A 395 17.87 -21.97 1.14
N PRO A 396 19.20 -21.83 1.11
CA PRO A 396 19.99 -22.09 -0.09
C PRO A 396 19.71 -23.48 -0.67
N GLN A 397 19.28 -23.52 -1.93
CA GLN A 397 18.91 -24.76 -2.62
C GLN A 397 20.15 -25.39 -3.26
N THR A 398 20.71 -26.44 -2.66
CA THR A 398 21.99 -27.03 -3.08
C THR A 398 21.99 -27.47 -4.54
N ALA A 399 20.91 -28.10 -5.01
CA ALA A 399 20.78 -28.55 -6.39
C ALA A 399 20.46 -27.41 -7.39
N ALA A 400 20.16 -26.20 -6.90
CA ALA A 400 19.91 -25.02 -7.72
C ALA A 400 20.97 -23.92 -7.47
N ASN A 401 22.24 -24.33 -7.45
CA ASN A 401 23.42 -23.47 -7.26
C ASN A 401 23.37 -22.60 -6.00
N ASN A 402 22.86 -23.17 -4.89
CA ASN A 402 22.72 -22.50 -3.60
C ASN A 402 21.89 -21.20 -3.65
N ARG A 403 21.04 -21.04 -4.67
CA ARG A 403 20.14 -19.88 -4.74
C ARG A 403 19.12 -19.92 -3.61
N SER A 404 18.82 -18.76 -3.05
CA SER A 404 17.66 -18.54 -2.19
C SER A 404 16.53 -17.98 -3.05
N ILE A 405 15.46 -18.75 -3.20
CA ILE A 405 14.32 -18.43 -4.06
C ILE A 405 13.23 -17.79 -3.21
N ARG A 406 12.65 -16.67 -3.66
CA ARG A 406 11.59 -15.96 -2.91
C ARG A 406 10.21 -16.52 -3.25
N HIS A 407 9.51 -16.97 -2.21
CA HIS A 407 8.09 -17.32 -2.26
C HIS A 407 7.24 -16.15 -1.80
N ASN A 408 6.70 -15.42 -2.77
CA ASN A 408 5.83 -14.29 -2.50
C ASN A 408 4.47 -14.82 -2.06
N ARG A 409 3.97 -14.45 -0.87
CA ARG A 409 2.69 -14.90 -0.29
C ARG A 409 1.88 -13.69 0.13
N GLY A 410 0.58 -13.69 -0.13
CA GLY A 410 -0.27 -12.57 0.27
C GLY A 410 -0.31 -12.37 1.78
N LYS A 411 0.04 -11.16 2.21
CA LYS A 411 -0.09 -10.60 3.56
C LYS A 411 -1.08 -9.43 3.47
N VAL A 412 -2.33 -9.76 3.21
CA VAL A 412 -3.45 -8.83 2.97
C VAL A 412 -4.75 -9.65 3.03
N LEU A 413 -5.90 -9.02 3.30
CA LEU A 413 -7.18 -9.71 3.20
C LEU A 413 -7.35 -10.36 1.82
N GLY A 414 -7.69 -11.64 1.84
CA GLY A 414 -7.77 -12.51 0.67
C GLY A 414 -6.48 -13.27 0.36
N GLY A 415 -5.40 -12.97 1.07
CA GLY A 415 -4.10 -13.65 0.97
C GLY A 415 -3.59 -13.71 -0.45
N SER A 416 -3.09 -14.88 -0.87
CA SER A 416 -2.48 -15.03 -2.18
C SER A 416 -3.45 -14.85 -3.35
N SER A 417 -4.78 -14.96 -3.19
CA SER A 417 -5.71 -14.63 -4.28
C SER A 417 -5.70 -13.15 -4.67
N ALA A 418 -5.33 -12.26 -3.73
CA ALA A 418 -5.14 -10.84 -3.99
C ALA A 418 -3.83 -10.53 -4.75
N LEU A 419 -2.85 -11.45 -4.73
CA LEU A 419 -1.51 -11.24 -5.31
C LEU A 419 -1.20 -12.15 -6.51
N ASN A 420 -1.98 -13.21 -6.73
CA ASN A 420 -1.67 -14.20 -7.75
C ASN A 420 -1.71 -13.63 -9.18
N LEU A 421 -1.29 -14.45 -10.13
CA LEU A 421 -1.29 -14.11 -11.55
C LEU A 421 -2.59 -14.54 -12.26
N LEU A 422 -3.70 -14.58 -11.50
CA LEU A 422 -5.09 -14.65 -11.96
C LEU A 422 -5.57 -15.97 -12.58
N ALA A 423 -4.68 -16.87 -12.98
CA ALA A 423 -5.01 -18.14 -13.63
C ALA A 423 -6.11 -18.94 -12.90
N TRP A 424 -7.04 -19.48 -13.67
CA TRP A 424 -8.16 -20.27 -13.20
C TRP A 424 -8.28 -21.57 -14.00
N ASN A 425 -7.84 -22.68 -13.40
CA ASN A 425 -7.90 -24.00 -14.03
C ASN A 425 -8.17 -25.11 -13.01
N ARG A 426 -8.40 -26.34 -13.48
CA ARG A 426 -8.60 -27.54 -12.66
C ARG A 426 -7.74 -28.68 -13.19
N ALA A 427 -7.39 -29.59 -12.31
CA ALA A 427 -6.64 -30.79 -12.66
C ALA A 427 -7.58 -31.93 -13.10
N THR A 428 -7.00 -33.10 -13.35
CA THR A 428 -7.76 -34.25 -13.85
C THR A 428 -8.58 -34.97 -12.78
N ILE A 429 -9.61 -35.70 -13.24
CA ILE A 429 -10.42 -36.59 -12.38
C ILE A 429 -9.52 -37.52 -11.54
N LYS A 430 -8.57 -38.20 -12.18
CA LYS A 430 -7.67 -39.16 -11.53
C LYS A 430 -6.83 -38.54 -10.41
N GLU A 431 -6.46 -37.27 -10.52
CA GLU A 431 -5.64 -36.59 -9.52
C GLU A 431 -6.42 -36.24 -8.25
N TYR A 432 -7.67 -35.80 -8.38
CA TYR A 432 -8.54 -35.59 -7.22
C TYR A 432 -8.99 -36.93 -6.62
N ASP A 433 -9.28 -37.94 -7.45
CA ASP A 433 -9.61 -39.29 -6.96
C ASP A 433 -8.42 -39.91 -6.20
N ALA A 434 -7.18 -39.64 -6.65
CA ALA A 434 -5.99 -40.04 -5.92
C ALA A 434 -5.94 -39.46 -4.49
N TRP A 435 -6.49 -38.27 -4.23
CA TRP A 435 -6.59 -37.75 -2.86
C TRP A 435 -7.45 -38.66 -1.98
N GLU A 436 -8.57 -39.17 -2.49
CA GLU A 436 -9.43 -40.12 -1.78
C GLU A 436 -8.76 -41.49 -1.61
N GLU A 437 -8.13 -42.00 -2.67
CA GLU A 437 -7.39 -43.28 -2.66
C GLU A 437 -6.18 -43.28 -1.71
N LEU A 438 -5.63 -42.10 -1.39
CA LEU A 438 -4.61 -41.92 -0.35
C LEU A 438 -5.16 -42.10 1.08
N GLY A 439 -6.45 -42.40 1.23
CA GLY A 439 -7.11 -42.67 2.50
C GLY A 439 -7.97 -41.51 3.02
N ASN A 440 -8.44 -40.64 2.12
CA ASN A 440 -9.21 -39.45 2.46
C ASN A 440 -10.64 -39.49 1.88
N PRO A 441 -11.54 -40.32 2.43
CA PRO A 441 -12.90 -40.42 1.95
C PRO A 441 -13.61 -39.06 1.93
N GLY A 442 -14.29 -38.78 0.82
CA GLY A 442 -15.01 -37.53 0.57
C GLY A 442 -14.21 -36.45 -0.15
N TRP A 443 -13.03 -36.77 -0.68
CA TRP A 443 -12.11 -35.84 -1.35
C TRP A 443 -11.79 -36.19 -2.81
N SER A 444 -12.63 -37.01 -3.46
CA SER A 444 -12.57 -37.31 -4.89
C SER A 444 -13.07 -36.18 -5.79
N TRP A 445 -12.88 -36.30 -7.10
CA TRP A 445 -13.43 -35.37 -8.10
C TRP A 445 -14.92 -35.16 -7.92
N SER A 446 -15.67 -36.23 -7.68
CA SER A 446 -17.13 -36.20 -7.47
C SER A 446 -17.58 -35.26 -6.34
N ARG A 447 -16.70 -34.97 -5.37
CA ARG A 447 -16.95 -34.07 -4.25
C ARG A 447 -16.32 -32.70 -4.46
N MET A 448 -15.11 -32.67 -4.99
CA MET A 448 -14.38 -31.43 -5.23
C MET A 448 -14.98 -30.61 -6.37
N TYR A 449 -15.42 -31.25 -7.45
CA TYR A 449 -15.94 -30.56 -8.64
C TYR A 449 -17.18 -29.72 -8.34
N PRO A 450 -18.25 -30.23 -7.69
CA PRO A 450 -19.38 -29.38 -7.29
C PRO A 450 -18.98 -28.24 -6.33
N ALA A 451 -18.01 -28.46 -5.45
CA ALA A 451 -17.52 -27.43 -4.54
C ALA A 451 -16.76 -26.31 -5.28
N MET A 452 -15.96 -26.66 -6.29
CA MET A 452 -15.29 -25.70 -7.16
C MET A 452 -16.30 -24.92 -8.04
N LEU A 453 -17.36 -25.57 -8.52
CA LEU A 453 -18.42 -24.90 -9.29
C LEU A 453 -19.21 -23.88 -8.45
N LYS A 454 -19.46 -24.15 -7.15
CA LYS A 454 -20.11 -23.19 -6.24
C LYS A 454 -19.36 -21.87 -6.07
N THR A 455 -18.06 -21.88 -6.33
CA THR A 455 -17.20 -20.70 -6.25
C THR A 455 -17.30 -19.84 -7.51
N GLU A 456 -17.51 -20.48 -8.65
CA GLU A 456 -17.28 -19.91 -9.98
C GLU A 456 -18.49 -19.16 -10.51
N ASN A 457 -18.23 -18.01 -11.13
CA ASN A 457 -19.18 -17.28 -11.95
C ASN A 457 -18.53 -16.89 -13.27
N PHE A 458 -18.59 -17.82 -14.22
CA PHE A 458 -18.06 -17.63 -15.56
C PHE A 458 -18.83 -16.51 -16.29
N GLN A 459 -18.10 -15.55 -16.83
CA GLN A 459 -18.62 -14.40 -17.56
C GLN A 459 -18.49 -14.64 -19.06
N CYS A 460 -19.61 -14.62 -19.77
CA CYS A 460 -19.61 -14.69 -21.24
C CYS A 460 -19.36 -13.30 -21.84
N GLN A 461 -18.44 -13.20 -22.79
CA GLN A 461 -18.31 -11.99 -23.62
C GLN A 461 -19.34 -12.07 -24.77
N ASN A 462 -20.05 -10.98 -25.05
CA ASN A 462 -21.03 -10.87 -26.14
C ASN A 462 -22.15 -11.94 -26.15
N GLY A 463 -22.42 -12.59 -25.02
CA GLY A 463 -23.53 -13.53 -24.88
C GLY A 463 -23.32 -14.95 -25.45
N SER A 464 -22.13 -15.26 -25.99
CA SER A 464 -21.80 -16.63 -26.45
C SER A 464 -20.80 -17.31 -25.51
N PRO A 465 -20.95 -18.61 -25.22
CA PRO A 465 -19.91 -19.37 -24.53
C PRO A 465 -18.64 -19.39 -25.37
N GLN A 466 -17.54 -18.87 -24.82
CA GLN A 466 -16.21 -18.88 -25.45
C GLN A 466 -15.37 -20.08 -24.99
N TYR A 467 -15.99 -20.94 -24.19
CA TYR A 467 -15.44 -22.13 -23.59
C TYR A 467 -16.50 -23.24 -23.72
N GLY A 468 -16.10 -24.46 -23.41
CA GLY A 468 -16.97 -25.60 -23.29
C GLY A 468 -18.16 -25.33 -22.36
N ALA A 469 -19.31 -25.93 -22.69
CA ALA A 469 -20.52 -25.78 -21.87
C ALA A 469 -20.42 -26.61 -20.59
N ASP A 470 -19.70 -27.73 -20.64
CA ASP A 470 -19.41 -28.53 -19.48
C ASP A 470 -18.15 -27.97 -18.77
N GLY A 471 -18.02 -28.21 -17.47
CA GLY A 471 -16.83 -27.75 -16.73
C GLY A 471 -16.85 -26.32 -16.20
N ILE A 472 -17.83 -25.46 -16.51
CA ILE A 472 -17.91 -24.09 -15.97
C ILE A 472 -19.09 -23.87 -15.02
N GLY A 473 -18.87 -23.08 -13.97
CA GLY A 473 -19.88 -22.70 -12.97
C GLY A 473 -20.44 -21.30 -13.17
N TYR A 474 -21.69 -21.10 -12.70
CA TYR A 474 -22.38 -19.82 -12.71
C TYR A 474 -22.97 -19.52 -11.33
N GLY A 475 -23.10 -18.23 -11.00
CA GLY A 475 -23.74 -17.77 -9.76
C GLY A 475 -22.85 -17.81 -8.52
N GLY A 476 -21.60 -18.26 -8.62
CA GLY A 476 -20.62 -18.16 -7.56
C GLY A 476 -20.13 -16.73 -7.29
N PRO A 477 -19.40 -16.50 -6.19
CA PRO A 477 -18.86 -15.18 -5.86
C PRO A 477 -17.66 -14.77 -6.75
N VAL A 478 -16.84 -15.71 -7.21
CA VAL A 478 -15.61 -15.41 -7.95
C VAL A 478 -15.91 -15.29 -9.45
N GLN A 479 -15.60 -14.13 -10.00
CA GLN A 479 -15.83 -13.79 -11.40
C GLN A 479 -14.67 -14.31 -12.26
N VAL A 480 -15.01 -15.07 -13.29
CA VAL A 480 -14.04 -15.76 -14.14
C VAL A 480 -14.33 -15.42 -15.59
N ALA A 481 -13.31 -15.09 -16.38
CA ALA A 481 -13.47 -14.77 -17.80
C ALA A 481 -12.21 -15.13 -18.59
N LEU A 482 -12.34 -15.31 -19.90
CA LEU A 482 -11.20 -15.40 -20.82
C LEU A 482 -10.57 -14.04 -21.06
N ILE A 483 -9.32 -14.00 -21.54
CA ILE A 483 -8.65 -12.76 -21.95
C ILE A 483 -9.46 -12.04 -23.05
N GLU A 484 -9.57 -10.72 -22.95
CA GLU A 484 -10.14 -9.85 -23.99
C GLU A 484 -9.03 -9.30 -24.87
N ASN A 485 -9.18 -9.41 -26.20
CA ASN A 485 -8.26 -8.85 -27.20
C ASN A 485 -6.78 -9.22 -26.94
N PRO A 486 -6.41 -10.51 -26.94
CA PRO A 486 -5.02 -10.93 -26.76
C PRO A 486 -4.10 -10.26 -27.79
N PRO A 487 -2.86 -9.86 -27.42
CA PRO A 487 -1.90 -9.33 -28.38
C PRO A 487 -1.44 -10.43 -29.37
N PRO A 488 -0.88 -10.07 -30.54
CA PRO A 488 -0.57 -11.02 -31.62
C PRO A 488 0.27 -12.23 -31.22
N HIS A 489 1.20 -12.05 -30.27
CA HIS A 489 2.06 -13.14 -29.78
C HIS A 489 1.35 -14.11 -28.83
N LEU A 490 0.24 -13.71 -28.20
CA LEU A 490 -0.67 -14.62 -27.51
C LEU A 490 -1.67 -15.25 -28.48
N GLU A 491 -2.13 -14.50 -29.49
CA GLU A 491 -2.97 -15.03 -30.58
C GLU A 491 -2.30 -16.19 -31.33
N ALA A 492 -0.97 -16.11 -31.47
CA ALA A 492 -0.15 -17.15 -32.09
C ALA A 492 -0.07 -18.46 -31.28
N CYS A 493 -0.42 -18.47 -30.00
CA CYS A 493 -0.22 -19.64 -29.13
C CYS A 493 -0.94 -20.90 -29.63
N VAL A 494 -2.28 -20.85 -29.80
CA VAL A 494 -3.07 -21.99 -30.27
C VAL A 494 -2.58 -22.52 -31.63
N PRO A 495 -2.42 -21.68 -32.69
CA PRO A 495 -1.95 -22.19 -33.98
C PRO A 495 -0.50 -22.71 -33.94
N THR A 496 0.37 -22.16 -33.09
CA THR A 496 1.73 -22.68 -32.89
C THR A 496 1.71 -24.06 -32.24
N MET A 497 0.91 -24.24 -31.18
CA MET A 497 0.78 -25.54 -30.52
C MET A 497 0.08 -26.58 -31.41
N ASN A 498 -0.93 -26.18 -32.18
CA ASN A 498 -1.57 -27.07 -33.18
C ASN A 498 -0.57 -27.56 -34.25
N SER A 499 0.41 -26.71 -34.61
CA SER A 499 1.47 -27.08 -35.56
C SER A 499 2.47 -28.08 -34.97
N LEU A 500 2.47 -28.23 -33.64
CA LEU A 500 3.17 -29.27 -32.89
C LEU A 500 2.24 -30.44 -32.53
N GLU A 501 1.13 -30.58 -33.25
CA GLU A 501 0.13 -31.66 -33.08
C GLU A 501 -0.56 -31.67 -31.70
N VAL A 502 -0.53 -30.56 -30.96
CA VAL A 502 -1.28 -30.42 -29.71
C VAL A 502 -2.69 -29.90 -29.99
N GLU A 503 -3.69 -30.72 -29.68
CA GLU A 503 -5.10 -30.38 -29.93
C GLU A 503 -5.63 -29.28 -28.99
N GLY A 504 -6.58 -28.48 -29.48
CA GLY A 504 -7.28 -27.49 -28.68
C GLY A 504 -8.26 -28.13 -27.68
N ASN A 505 -8.31 -27.61 -26.45
CA ASN A 505 -9.23 -28.09 -25.42
C ASN A 505 -9.99 -26.95 -24.74
N LEU A 506 -11.22 -26.72 -25.19
CA LEU A 506 -12.14 -25.74 -24.60
C LEU A 506 -12.91 -26.28 -23.39
N GLU A 507 -12.67 -27.52 -22.97
CA GLU A 507 -13.37 -28.21 -21.87
C GLU A 507 -12.39 -28.54 -20.72
N SER A 508 -11.28 -27.81 -20.63
CA SER A 508 -10.14 -28.14 -19.75
C SER A 508 -10.47 -28.10 -18.25
N LEU A 509 -11.58 -27.45 -17.90
CA LEU A 509 -12.11 -27.36 -16.54
C LEU A 509 -12.99 -28.55 -16.14
N ASN A 510 -13.28 -29.47 -17.05
CA ASN A 510 -14.18 -30.60 -16.85
C ASN A 510 -13.46 -31.92 -16.49
N GLY A 511 -12.28 -31.82 -15.88
CA GLY A 511 -11.55 -32.97 -15.35
C GLY A 511 -10.62 -33.67 -16.35
N ASN A 512 -10.42 -33.06 -17.52
CA ASN A 512 -9.33 -33.38 -18.45
C ASN A 512 -8.76 -32.08 -19.00
N ASN A 513 -7.56 -31.71 -18.57
CA ASN A 513 -6.93 -30.44 -18.92
C ASN A 513 -5.89 -30.54 -20.04
N LEU A 514 -5.66 -31.72 -20.64
CA LEU A 514 -4.71 -31.88 -21.76
C LEU A 514 -5.11 -31.05 -22.99
N GLY A 515 -4.12 -30.54 -23.73
CA GLY A 515 -4.31 -29.73 -24.93
C GLY A 515 -4.00 -28.25 -24.71
N VAL A 516 -4.26 -27.44 -25.75
CA VAL A 516 -4.00 -25.99 -25.77
C VAL A 516 -5.30 -25.18 -25.64
N MET A 517 -5.28 -24.10 -24.86
CA MET A 517 -6.42 -23.22 -24.67
C MET A 517 -6.04 -21.82 -24.20
N TYR A 518 -6.94 -20.86 -24.39
CA TYR A 518 -6.92 -19.65 -23.58
C TYR A 518 -7.44 -20.01 -22.19
N GLN A 519 -6.60 -19.83 -21.18
CA GLN A 519 -6.97 -20.18 -19.82
C GLN A 519 -7.84 -19.07 -19.22
N PRO A 520 -9.01 -19.42 -18.62
CA PRO A 520 -9.76 -18.48 -17.82
C PRO A 520 -8.94 -17.85 -16.70
N ALA A 521 -9.31 -16.63 -16.35
CA ALA A 521 -8.68 -15.82 -15.34
C ALA A 521 -9.70 -15.17 -14.40
N THR A 522 -9.28 -14.87 -13.18
CA THR A 522 -10.13 -14.32 -12.12
C THR A 522 -10.25 -12.80 -12.22
N TYR A 523 -11.09 -12.32 -13.11
CA TYR A 523 -11.39 -10.89 -13.28
C TYR A 523 -12.82 -10.65 -13.78
N ARG A 524 -13.27 -9.41 -13.68
CA ARG A 524 -14.61 -8.95 -14.12
C ARG A 524 -14.55 -8.32 -15.49
N VAL A 525 -15.39 -8.80 -16.40
CA VAL A 525 -15.58 -8.18 -17.71
C VAL A 525 -16.22 -6.78 -17.58
N SER A 526 -17.07 -6.55 -16.59
CA SER A 526 -17.83 -5.30 -16.45
C SER A 526 -16.98 -4.06 -16.15
N ASN A 527 -15.86 -4.23 -15.44
CA ASN A 527 -15.01 -3.13 -15.01
C ASN A 527 -13.50 -3.45 -15.05
N HIS A 528 -13.13 -4.56 -15.67
CA HIS A 528 -11.75 -5.05 -15.82
C HIS A 528 -10.95 -5.10 -14.50
N THR A 529 -11.61 -5.42 -13.38
CA THR A 529 -10.95 -5.60 -12.07
C THR A 529 -10.75 -7.06 -11.72
N ARG A 530 -9.67 -7.37 -10.99
CA ARG A 530 -9.43 -8.69 -10.36
C ARG A 530 -10.64 -9.13 -9.53
N SER A 531 -10.96 -10.41 -9.62
CA SER A 531 -11.84 -11.12 -8.70
C SER A 531 -11.02 -12.03 -7.79
N TYR A 532 -11.32 -12.05 -6.50
CA TYR A 532 -10.58 -12.81 -5.50
C TYR A 532 -11.43 -13.06 -4.25
N SER A 533 -10.88 -13.67 -3.20
CA SER A 533 -11.73 -14.26 -2.15
C SER A 533 -12.56 -13.25 -1.34
N VAL A 534 -12.25 -11.96 -1.38
CA VAL A 534 -13.10 -10.91 -0.77
C VAL A 534 -14.46 -10.79 -1.45
N ASP A 535 -14.62 -11.36 -2.65
CA ASP A 535 -15.89 -11.35 -3.38
C ASP A 535 -16.94 -12.27 -2.76
N TYR A 536 -16.54 -13.08 -1.77
CA TYR A 536 -17.46 -13.78 -0.87
C TYR A 536 -18.14 -12.83 0.12
N LEU A 537 -17.49 -11.75 0.54
CA LEU A 537 -17.93 -10.90 1.64
C LEU A 537 -19.33 -10.27 1.48
N PRO A 538 -19.83 -9.94 0.27
CA PRO A 538 -21.22 -9.50 0.10
C PRO A 538 -22.27 -10.51 0.61
N MET A 539 -21.91 -11.79 0.72
CA MET A 539 -22.76 -12.86 1.24
C MET A 539 -22.64 -13.03 2.77
N ALA A 540 -21.70 -12.35 3.43
CA ALA A 540 -21.41 -12.56 4.84
C ALA A 540 -22.57 -12.11 5.74
N GLY A 541 -22.80 -12.86 6.83
CA GLY A 541 -23.71 -12.44 7.90
C GLY A 541 -23.10 -11.33 8.76
N GLY A 542 -23.94 -10.60 9.50
CA GLY A 542 -23.52 -9.52 10.42
C GLY A 542 -22.70 -10.00 11.65
N ASN A 543 -22.40 -11.29 11.72
CA ASN A 543 -21.67 -11.99 12.78
C ASN A 543 -20.20 -12.31 12.39
N LEU A 544 -19.73 -11.83 11.23
CA LEU A 544 -18.35 -11.93 10.78
C LEU A 544 -17.54 -10.70 11.18
N ILE A 545 -16.42 -10.91 11.87
CA ILE A 545 -15.54 -9.86 12.39
C ILE A 545 -14.14 -10.04 11.81
N PHE A 546 -13.48 -8.94 11.48
CA PHE A 546 -12.09 -8.92 11.00
C PHE A 546 -11.17 -8.17 11.96
N MET A 547 -9.99 -8.72 12.20
CA MET A 547 -8.85 -8.05 12.84
C MET A 547 -7.70 -8.03 11.85
N PHE A 548 -7.35 -6.84 11.38
CA PHE A 548 -6.28 -6.61 10.41
C PHE A 548 -4.97 -6.24 11.10
N ASN A 549 -3.86 -6.30 10.36
CA ASN A 549 -2.51 -5.99 10.85
C ASN A 549 -2.17 -6.76 12.13
N THR A 550 -2.73 -7.96 12.30
CA THR A 550 -2.70 -8.72 13.53
C THR A 550 -2.14 -10.11 13.23
N THR A 551 -0.99 -10.44 13.81
CA THR A 551 -0.35 -11.74 13.58
C THR A 551 -0.63 -12.70 14.72
N VAL A 552 -1.12 -13.89 14.39
CA VAL A 552 -1.25 -15.00 15.34
C VAL A 552 0.15 -15.56 15.62
N HIS A 553 0.51 -15.66 16.90
CA HIS A 553 1.73 -16.33 17.34
C HIS A 553 1.50 -17.85 17.36
N LYS A 554 0.50 -18.31 18.12
CA LYS A 554 0.23 -19.74 18.32
C LYS A 554 -1.22 -20.01 18.71
N VAL A 555 -1.64 -21.25 18.58
CA VAL A 555 -2.90 -21.78 19.14
C VAL A 555 -2.74 -21.94 20.65
N GLN A 556 -3.74 -21.49 21.41
CA GLN A 556 -3.80 -21.72 22.84
C GLN A 556 -4.44 -23.09 23.12
N LEU A 557 -3.73 -23.94 23.86
CA LEU A 557 -4.17 -25.28 24.24
C LEU A 557 -4.42 -25.36 25.76
N ASN A 558 -5.44 -26.11 26.18
CA ASN A 558 -5.70 -26.39 27.59
C ASN A 558 -4.78 -27.51 28.14
N GLY A 559 -4.48 -27.49 29.45
CA GLY A 559 -3.57 -28.44 30.12
C GLY A 559 -4.15 -29.84 30.40
N ASN A 560 -5.48 -29.99 30.49
CA ASN A 560 -6.15 -31.28 30.75
C ASN A 560 -6.43 -32.09 29.46
N GLY A 561 -5.45 -32.12 28.56
CA GLY A 561 -5.51 -32.69 27.22
C GLY A 561 -5.54 -31.63 26.12
N PRO A 562 -4.89 -31.88 24.96
CA PRO A 562 -4.73 -30.89 23.88
C PRO A 562 -6.07 -30.54 23.24
N LYS A 563 -6.69 -29.47 23.74
CA LYS A 563 -7.89 -28.85 23.18
C LYS A 563 -7.59 -27.40 22.88
N ALA A 564 -7.83 -26.96 21.65
CA ALA A 564 -7.74 -25.56 21.29
C ALA A 564 -8.84 -24.74 21.97
N THR A 565 -8.44 -23.68 22.67
CA THR A 565 -9.33 -22.76 23.39
C THR A 565 -9.27 -21.33 22.87
N GLY A 566 -8.45 -21.08 21.85
CA GLY A 566 -8.20 -19.74 21.34
C GLY A 566 -6.87 -19.63 20.62
N VAL A 567 -6.43 -18.40 20.38
CA VAL A 567 -5.12 -18.06 19.82
C VAL A 567 -4.44 -17.03 20.69
N ILE A 568 -3.11 -17.05 20.70
CA ILE A 568 -2.28 -16.00 21.28
C ILE A 568 -1.71 -15.18 20.12
N LEU A 569 -1.82 -13.85 20.21
CA LEU A 569 -1.25 -12.91 19.26
C LEU A 569 0.25 -12.68 19.55
N THR A 570 0.97 -12.07 18.61
CA THR A 570 2.39 -11.76 18.79
C THR A 570 2.67 -10.77 19.91
N ASP A 571 1.71 -9.93 20.29
CA ASP A 571 1.82 -9.00 21.44
C ASP A 571 1.48 -9.68 22.79
N GLY A 572 1.16 -10.97 22.79
CA GLY A 572 0.78 -11.74 23.97
C GLY A 572 -0.72 -11.74 24.29
N THR A 573 -1.53 -10.96 23.56
CA THR A 573 -2.98 -10.92 23.75
C THR A 573 -3.60 -12.29 23.46
N ALA A 574 -4.44 -12.78 24.38
CA ALA A 574 -5.17 -14.02 24.22
C ALA A 574 -6.58 -13.78 23.69
N ILE A 575 -6.92 -14.41 22.56
CA ILE A 575 -8.26 -14.40 21.98
C ILE A 575 -8.88 -15.78 22.18
N LYS A 576 -9.95 -15.87 22.98
CA LYS A 576 -10.65 -17.13 23.26
C LYS A 576 -11.55 -17.53 22.10
N ALA A 577 -11.63 -18.83 21.80
CA ALA A 577 -12.59 -19.42 20.87
C ALA A 577 -13.40 -20.50 21.59
N SER A 578 -14.72 -20.32 21.69
CA SER A 578 -15.59 -21.19 22.47
C SER A 578 -15.94 -22.50 21.77
N LYS A 579 -15.83 -22.55 20.42
CA LYS A 579 -16.10 -23.74 19.62
C LYS A 579 -14.85 -24.28 18.96
N GLU A 580 -14.16 -23.51 18.12
CA GLU A 580 -13.12 -24.08 17.25
C GLU A 580 -12.09 -23.04 16.82
N VAL A 581 -10.84 -23.46 16.62
CA VAL A 581 -9.80 -22.67 15.97
C VAL A 581 -9.53 -23.31 14.61
N ILE A 582 -9.46 -22.49 13.55
CA ILE A 582 -9.19 -22.94 12.19
C ILE A 582 -7.96 -22.20 11.69
N VAL A 583 -6.88 -22.94 11.44
CA VAL A 583 -5.65 -22.38 10.89
C VAL A 583 -5.77 -22.32 9.37
N SER A 584 -5.70 -21.11 8.83
CA SER A 584 -5.77 -20.83 7.38
C SER A 584 -4.66 -19.84 6.97
N ALA A 585 -3.44 -20.07 7.47
CA ALA A 585 -2.29 -19.18 7.26
C ALA A 585 -1.52 -19.49 5.96
N GLY A 586 -1.91 -20.54 5.23
CA GLY A 586 -1.28 -20.99 4.00
C GLY A 586 -0.11 -21.94 4.24
N SER A 587 0.31 -22.63 3.17
CA SER A 587 1.26 -23.74 3.21
C SER A 587 2.59 -23.46 3.91
N LEU A 588 3.07 -22.23 3.91
CA LEU A 588 4.36 -21.89 4.50
C LEU A 588 4.25 -21.39 5.95
N LEU A 589 3.05 -21.06 6.43
CA LEU A 589 2.85 -20.43 7.75
C LEU A 589 1.93 -21.24 8.68
N SER A 590 0.99 -22.02 8.15
CA SER A 590 0.19 -22.97 8.93
C SER A 590 1.03 -23.98 9.73
N PRO A 591 2.05 -24.66 9.17
CA PRO A 591 2.92 -25.52 9.97
C PRO A 591 3.67 -24.75 11.06
N LYS A 592 4.14 -23.53 10.76
CA LYS A 592 4.79 -22.66 11.76
C LYS A 592 3.88 -22.36 12.95
N VAL A 593 2.60 -22.04 12.70
CA VAL A 593 1.63 -21.82 13.79
C VAL A 593 1.45 -23.08 14.65
N LEU A 594 1.37 -24.26 14.03
CA LEU A 594 1.26 -25.53 14.76
C LEU A 594 2.51 -25.84 15.60
N GLU A 595 3.70 -25.67 15.02
CA GLU A 595 4.96 -25.91 15.72
C GLU A 595 5.16 -24.95 16.89
N LEU A 596 4.88 -23.65 16.72
CA LEU A 596 4.88 -22.66 17.82
C LEU A 596 3.86 -22.99 18.92
N SER A 597 2.84 -23.80 18.60
CA SER A 597 1.85 -24.31 19.55
C SER A 597 2.28 -25.60 20.26
N GLY A 598 3.48 -26.12 19.96
CA GLY A 598 3.98 -27.40 20.48
C GLY A 598 3.42 -28.63 19.75
N ILE A 599 2.88 -28.47 18.54
CA ILE A 599 2.35 -29.57 17.71
C ILE A 599 3.32 -29.79 16.55
N GLY A 600 4.06 -30.89 16.57
CA GLY A 600 5.09 -31.16 15.55
C GLY A 600 6.15 -32.15 16.00
N GLN A 601 7.26 -32.21 15.27
CA GLN A 601 8.38 -33.11 15.56
C GLN A 601 9.14 -32.70 16.83
N LYS A 602 9.39 -33.65 17.72
CA LYS A 602 10.09 -33.41 19.00
C LYS A 602 11.42 -32.69 18.83
N ALA A 603 12.26 -33.15 17.89
CA ALA A 603 13.59 -32.57 17.66
C ALA A 603 13.55 -31.11 17.21
N ILE A 604 12.57 -30.75 16.35
CA ILE A 604 12.38 -29.36 15.89
C ILE A 604 11.94 -28.47 17.05
N LEU A 605 10.97 -28.93 17.85
CA LEU A 605 10.42 -28.18 18.97
C LEU A 605 11.44 -28.00 20.10
N GLU A 606 12.18 -29.05 20.46
CA GLU A 606 13.22 -28.98 21.50
C GLU A 606 14.34 -28.01 21.11
N LYS A 607 14.77 -28.01 19.84
CA LYS A 607 15.76 -27.06 19.33
C LYS A 607 15.29 -25.60 19.44
N ALA A 608 13.98 -25.36 19.37
CA ALA A 608 13.38 -24.03 19.56
C ALA A 608 13.06 -23.69 21.03
N GLY A 609 13.29 -24.61 21.98
CA GLY A 609 12.91 -24.46 23.38
C GLY A 609 11.40 -24.57 23.64
N ILE A 610 10.66 -25.24 22.75
CA ILE A 610 9.20 -25.41 22.83
C ILE A 610 8.89 -26.80 23.36
N LYS A 611 8.06 -26.88 24.41
CA LYS A 611 7.57 -28.15 24.92
C LYS A 611 6.63 -28.80 23.91
N GLN A 612 6.95 -30.02 23.48
CA GLN A 612 6.03 -30.81 22.64
C GLN A 612 4.76 -31.15 23.43
N VAL A 613 3.62 -30.85 22.83
CA VAL A 613 2.27 -31.15 23.32
C VAL A 613 1.68 -32.33 22.56
N VAL A 614 1.83 -32.35 21.24
CA VAL A 614 1.38 -33.45 20.38
C VAL A 614 2.49 -33.81 19.40
N ASP A 615 2.81 -35.10 19.36
CA ASP A 615 3.71 -35.66 18.36
C ASP A 615 2.98 -35.90 17.04
N LEU A 616 3.23 -34.99 16.10
CA LEU A 616 2.77 -35.05 14.71
C LEU A 616 3.95 -34.75 13.79
N SER A 617 4.72 -35.78 13.45
CA SER A 617 5.94 -35.60 12.68
C SER A 617 5.73 -35.05 11.27
N GLY A 618 4.52 -35.18 10.71
CA GLY A 618 4.16 -34.65 9.41
C GLY A 618 4.01 -33.12 9.34
N VAL A 619 3.94 -32.41 10.47
CA VAL A 619 3.82 -30.94 10.46
C VAL A 619 5.08 -30.35 9.85
N GLY A 620 4.89 -29.54 8.79
CA GLY A 620 5.99 -28.90 8.06
C GLY A 620 6.60 -29.78 6.97
N GLU A 621 6.37 -31.08 6.97
CA GLU A 621 6.92 -32.01 5.98
C GLU A 621 6.10 -32.03 4.68
N ASN A 622 6.53 -32.80 3.68
CA ASN A 622 5.75 -33.02 2.46
C ASN A 622 5.50 -31.76 1.62
N LEU A 623 6.33 -30.72 1.77
CA LEU A 623 6.26 -29.51 0.95
C LEU A 623 6.47 -29.89 -0.52
N GLN A 624 5.49 -29.53 -1.34
CA GLN A 624 5.50 -29.71 -2.79
C GLN A 624 5.21 -28.38 -3.45
N ASP A 625 5.75 -28.18 -4.65
CA ASP A 625 5.50 -27.04 -5.51
C ASP A 625 5.82 -27.43 -6.95
N HIS A 626 5.27 -26.70 -7.92
CA HIS A 626 5.60 -26.89 -9.33
C HIS A 626 6.95 -26.26 -9.65
N LEU A 627 7.72 -26.91 -10.53
CA LEU A 627 9.02 -26.43 -10.99
C LEU A 627 8.87 -25.60 -12.26
N ARG A 628 9.34 -24.35 -12.22
CA ARG A 628 9.26 -23.41 -13.33
C ARG A 628 10.59 -23.19 -14.01
N ILE A 629 10.58 -23.11 -15.33
CA ILE A 629 11.65 -22.56 -16.16
C ILE A 629 11.06 -21.63 -17.23
N GLN A 630 11.88 -20.79 -17.86
CA GLN A 630 11.44 -19.85 -18.88
C GLN A 630 12.37 -19.84 -20.09
N ALA A 631 11.85 -19.32 -21.21
CA ALA A 631 12.64 -18.82 -22.33
C ALA A 631 11.98 -17.53 -22.85
N THR A 632 12.74 -16.47 -23.01
CA THR A 632 12.24 -15.14 -23.38
C THR A 632 12.77 -14.70 -24.73
N TYR A 633 11.89 -14.13 -25.56
CA TYR A 633 12.19 -13.73 -26.93
C TYR A 633 11.88 -12.25 -27.13
N GLU A 634 12.81 -11.53 -27.75
CA GLU A 634 12.63 -10.13 -28.17
C GLU A 634 11.66 -10.08 -29.35
N LEU A 635 10.52 -9.41 -29.17
CA LEU A 635 9.51 -9.26 -30.20
C LEU A 635 9.97 -8.29 -31.30
N LYS A 636 9.43 -8.46 -32.51
CA LYS A 636 9.62 -7.51 -33.63
C LYS A 636 9.14 -6.11 -33.20
N PRO A 637 9.77 -5.01 -33.68
CA PRO A 637 9.39 -3.65 -33.29
C PRO A 637 7.92 -3.27 -33.57
N SER A 638 7.26 -3.96 -34.51
CA SER A 638 5.85 -3.75 -34.85
C SER A 638 4.87 -4.51 -33.93
N VAL A 639 5.35 -5.41 -33.07
CA VAL A 639 4.54 -6.20 -32.13
C VAL A 639 4.64 -5.57 -30.75
N PHE A 640 3.52 -5.09 -30.23
CA PHE A 640 3.44 -4.43 -28.93
C PHE A 640 2.80 -5.34 -27.89
N GLY A 641 3.27 -5.21 -26.64
CA GLY A 641 2.78 -5.92 -25.47
C GLY A 641 2.85 -5.06 -24.22
N VAL A 642 2.69 -5.68 -23.05
CA VAL A 642 2.63 -4.97 -21.76
C VAL A 642 3.96 -4.36 -21.31
N ASP A 643 5.10 -4.77 -21.90
CA ASP A 643 6.41 -4.22 -21.51
C ASP A 643 6.52 -2.72 -21.78
N ILE A 644 5.74 -2.16 -22.71
CA ILE A 644 5.73 -0.71 -22.97
C ILE A 644 5.39 0.10 -21.72
N LEU A 645 4.59 -0.49 -20.82
CA LEU A 645 4.18 0.14 -19.56
C LEU A 645 5.35 0.26 -18.57
N LYS A 646 6.43 -0.52 -18.75
CA LYS A 646 7.60 -0.53 -17.85
C LYS A 646 8.60 0.57 -18.18
N TYR A 647 8.76 0.93 -19.45
CA TYR A 647 9.77 1.90 -19.90
C TYR A 647 9.21 3.20 -20.50
N ASN A 648 7.93 3.25 -20.85
CA ASN A 648 7.29 4.46 -21.36
C ASN A 648 6.21 4.95 -20.38
N ALA A 649 6.62 5.85 -19.48
CA ALA A 649 5.75 6.39 -18.44
C ALA A 649 4.53 7.16 -19.01
N THR A 650 4.69 7.85 -20.15
CA THR A 650 3.59 8.55 -20.82
C THR A 650 2.55 7.56 -21.32
N ARG A 651 2.98 6.47 -21.98
CA ARG A 651 2.08 5.41 -22.43
C ARG A 651 1.38 4.73 -21.25
N ALA A 652 2.12 4.44 -20.18
CA ALA A 652 1.56 3.89 -18.95
C ALA A 652 0.48 4.80 -18.34
N ALA A 653 0.71 6.11 -18.27
CA ALA A 653 -0.29 7.05 -17.76
C ALA A 653 -1.56 7.10 -18.63
N ILE A 654 -1.42 7.10 -19.96
CA ILE A 654 -2.54 7.07 -20.90
C ILE A 654 -3.34 5.77 -20.74
N GLU A 655 -2.67 4.63 -20.70
CA GLU A 655 -3.32 3.34 -20.53
C GLU A 655 -4.05 3.24 -19.20
N LEU A 656 -3.45 3.74 -18.12
CA LEU A 656 -4.09 3.75 -16.81
C LEU A 656 -5.35 4.65 -16.79
N ASP A 657 -5.31 5.78 -17.49
CA ASP A 657 -6.47 6.67 -17.64
C ASP A 657 -7.59 6.01 -18.45
N LEU A 658 -7.26 5.29 -19.53
CA LEU A 658 -8.21 4.47 -20.29
C LEU A 658 -8.88 3.42 -19.40
N TRP A 659 -8.09 2.68 -18.62
CA TRP A 659 -8.62 1.68 -17.68
C TRP A 659 -9.56 2.32 -16.64
N ARG A 660 -9.18 3.47 -16.06
CA ARG A 660 -10.02 4.21 -15.09
C ARG A 660 -11.34 4.71 -15.67
N GLN A 661 -11.39 4.95 -16.98
CA GLN A 661 -12.60 5.30 -17.71
C GLN A 661 -13.39 4.06 -18.17
N ASN A 662 -12.99 2.86 -17.75
CA ASN A 662 -13.55 1.58 -18.18
C ASN A 662 -13.49 1.39 -19.71
N ARG A 663 -12.39 1.83 -20.32
CA ARG A 663 -12.09 1.65 -21.74
C ARG A 663 -11.00 0.60 -21.92
N THR A 664 -10.96 0.00 -23.11
CA THR A 664 -9.92 -0.97 -23.47
C THR A 664 -8.54 -0.43 -23.19
N SER A 665 -7.77 -1.19 -22.41
CA SER A 665 -6.43 -0.81 -21.97
C SER A 665 -5.52 -2.02 -21.80
N LEU A 666 -4.21 -1.82 -21.98
CA LEU A 666 -3.18 -2.80 -21.60
C LEU A 666 -3.24 -3.20 -20.11
N TYR A 667 -3.79 -2.36 -19.23
CA TYR A 667 -3.97 -2.70 -17.82
C TYR A 667 -5.09 -3.72 -17.55
N GLN A 668 -5.90 -4.06 -18.54
CA GLN A 668 -6.91 -5.13 -18.41
C GLN A 668 -6.32 -6.54 -18.58
N TYR A 669 -5.04 -6.65 -18.96
CA TYR A 669 -4.38 -7.93 -19.18
C TYR A 669 -4.52 -8.83 -17.95
N ALA A 670 -5.35 -9.87 -18.07
CA ALA A 670 -5.77 -10.73 -16.95
C ALA A 670 -5.52 -12.23 -17.19
N GLY A 671 -5.48 -12.69 -18.45
CA GLY A 671 -5.30 -14.10 -18.82
C GLY A 671 -4.09 -14.33 -19.71
N SER A 672 -3.96 -15.55 -20.22
CA SER A 672 -2.91 -15.97 -21.16
C SER A 672 -3.33 -17.29 -21.86
N CYS A 673 -2.52 -17.79 -22.79
CA CYS A 673 -2.70 -19.07 -23.45
C CYS A 673 -1.77 -20.14 -22.86
N TYR A 674 -2.33 -21.32 -22.62
CA TYR A 674 -1.76 -22.40 -21.84
C TYR A 674 -1.84 -23.68 -22.67
N SER A 675 -0.87 -24.58 -22.48
CA SER A 675 -0.89 -25.92 -23.04
C SER A 675 -0.46 -26.93 -22.01
N PHE A 676 -1.23 -27.99 -21.84
CA PHE A 676 -0.94 -29.10 -20.95
C PHE A 676 -0.67 -30.35 -21.76
N ILE A 677 0.50 -30.97 -21.57
CA ILE A 677 1.04 -31.97 -22.50
C ILE A 677 1.68 -33.13 -21.72
N LYS A 678 1.72 -34.31 -22.32
CA LYS A 678 2.48 -35.48 -21.85
C LYS A 678 3.93 -35.45 -22.32
N TRP A 679 4.85 -36.05 -21.56
CA TRP A 679 6.26 -36.13 -21.97
C TRP A 679 6.46 -36.88 -23.28
N LYS A 680 5.64 -37.89 -23.55
CA LYS A 680 5.69 -38.63 -24.82
C LYS A 680 5.47 -37.72 -26.03
N ASP A 681 4.54 -36.78 -25.94
CA ASP A 681 4.23 -35.86 -27.04
C ASP A 681 5.31 -34.76 -27.16
N VAL A 682 6.02 -34.46 -26.06
CA VAL A 682 7.13 -33.49 -26.03
C VAL A 682 8.44 -34.08 -26.56
N LEU A 683 8.73 -35.35 -26.27
CA LEU A 683 10.04 -35.98 -26.52
C LEU A 683 10.00 -37.10 -27.57
N GLY A 684 8.82 -37.48 -28.06
CA GLY A 684 8.58 -38.69 -28.86
C GLY A 684 8.63 -40.00 -28.05
N SER A 685 9.38 -40.03 -26.95
CA SER A 685 9.43 -41.12 -25.97
C SER A 685 9.64 -40.56 -24.57
N ASP A 686 8.90 -41.09 -23.59
CA ASP A 686 8.98 -40.74 -22.17
C ASP A 686 9.74 -41.78 -21.32
N GLU A 687 10.25 -42.86 -21.92
CA GLU A 687 10.86 -43.99 -21.22
C GLU A 687 11.98 -43.58 -20.26
N GLU A 688 12.87 -42.68 -20.69
CA GLU A 688 13.98 -42.19 -19.87
C GLU A 688 13.47 -41.42 -18.64
N LEU A 689 12.54 -40.48 -18.85
CA LEU A 689 11.97 -39.70 -17.74
C LEU A 689 11.18 -40.57 -16.78
N VAL A 690 10.40 -41.54 -17.29
CA VAL A 690 9.68 -42.51 -16.46
C VAL A 690 10.66 -43.37 -15.66
N GLN A 691 11.77 -43.80 -16.25
CA GLN A 691 12.78 -44.59 -15.55
C GLN A 691 13.51 -43.78 -14.46
N LEU A 692 13.84 -42.51 -14.74
CA LEU A 692 14.37 -41.59 -13.74
C LEU A 692 13.37 -41.33 -12.62
N ALA A 693 12.08 -41.22 -12.94
CA ALA A 693 11.02 -41.08 -11.95
C ALA A 693 10.90 -42.32 -11.06
N ARG A 694 10.95 -43.54 -11.63
CA ARG A 694 10.98 -44.80 -10.88
C ARG A 694 12.16 -44.87 -9.90
N SER A 695 13.31 -44.35 -10.33
CA SER A 695 14.54 -44.36 -9.56
C SER A 695 14.57 -43.27 -8.47
N SER A 696 13.86 -42.16 -8.71
CA SER A 696 13.78 -41.01 -7.80
C SER A 696 12.67 -41.13 -6.76
N ALA A 697 11.60 -41.85 -7.07
CA ALA A 697 10.42 -41.99 -6.22
C ALA A 697 10.71 -42.84 -4.96
N ASN A 698 10.27 -42.37 -3.80
CA ASN A 698 10.29 -43.19 -2.59
C ASN A 698 9.07 -44.12 -2.57
N MET A 699 9.25 -45.36 -3.00
CA MET A 699 8.18 -46.36 -3.08
C MET A 699 7.59 -46.78 -1.72
N SER A 700 8.15 -46.36 -0.59
CA SER A 700 7.47 -46.51 0.72
C SER A 700 6.43 -45.42 1.00
N ASN A 701 6.47 -44.31 0.27
CA ASN A 701 5.55 -43.20 0.40
C ASN A 701 4.37 -43.37 -0.59
N PRO A 702 3.11 -43.44 -0.12
CA PRO A 702 1.97 -43.66 -0.99
C PRO A 702 1.73 -42.52 -1.99
N ILE A 703 2.15 -41.28 -1.68
CA ILE A 703 2.01 -40.15 -2.60
C ILE A 703 2.96 -40.32 -3.80
N ASP A 704 4.20 -40.77 -3.57
CA ASP A 704 5.17 -40.99 -4.66
C ASP A 704 4.71 -42.14 -5.56
N GLN A 705 4.12 -43.19 -4.98
CA GLN A 705 3.49 -44.26 -5.76
C GLN A 705 2.38 -43.73 -6.68
N LYS A 706 1.54 -42.79 -6.19
CA LYS A 706 0.47 -42.19 -7.00
C LYS A 706 1.00 -41.28 -8.10
N LYS A 707 1.96 -40.40 -7.80
CA LYS A 707 2.64 -39.57 -8.81
C LYS A 707 3.27 -40.42 -9.91
N LEU A 708 4.00 -41.46 -9.52
CA LEU A 708 4.64 -42.38 -10.47
C LEU A 708 3.60 -43.13 -11.31
N ALA A 709 2.48 -43.55 -10.72
CA ALA A 709 1.41 -44.20 -11.47
C ALA A 709 0.77 -43.27 -12.50
N LEU A 710 0.56 -41.99 -12.17
CA LEU A 710 0.04 -40.98 -13.11
C LEU A 710 1.03 -40.69 -14.25
N LEU A 711 2.33 -40.59 -13.93
CA LEU A 711 3.38 -40.35 -14.91
C LEU A 711 3.58 -41.55 -15.84
N ALA A 712 3.64 -42.76 -15.29
CA ALA A 712 3.95 -43.98 -16.05
C ALA A 712 2.76 -44.57 -16.83
N ASP A 713 1.52 -44.18 -16.51
CA ASP A 713 0.35 -44.57 -17.27
C ASP A 713 0.10 -43.54 -18.39
N PRO A 714 0.34 -43.89 -19.67
CA PRO A 714 0.07 -42.98 -20.79
C PRO A 714 -1.42 -42.66 -20.93
N LYS A 715 -2.31 -43.45 -20.31
CA LYS A 715 -3.76 -43.24 -20.27
C LYS A 715 -4.20 -42.55 -18.98
N SER A 716 -3.29 -42.03 -18.16
CA SER A 716 -3.68 -41.30 -16.94
C SER A 716 -4.48 -40.05 -17.27
N GLY A 717 -4.19 -39.41 -18.41
CA GLY A 717 -4.75 -38.11 -18.77
C GLY A 717 -4.16 -36.96 -17.95
N ALA A 718 -3.39 -37.22 -16.90
CA ALA A 718 -2.73 -36.20 -16.08
C ALA A 718 -1.55 -35.60 -16.87
N PRO A 719 -1.55 -34.30 -17.19
CA PRO A 719 -0.43 -33.66 -17.88
C PRO A 719 0.86 -33.75 -17.08
N ASP A 720 1.98 -33.88 -17.79
CA ASP A 720 3.31 -33.89 -17.15
C ASP A 720 3.98 -32.51 -17.23
N LEU A 721 3.64 -31.73 -18.26
CA LEU A 721 4.20 -30.42 -18.57
C LEU A 721 3.10 -29.40 -18.86
N GLU A 722 3.24 -28.19 -18.31
CA GLU A 722 2.48 -26.99 -18.68
C GLU A 722 3.38 -26.03 -19.46
N ILE A 723 2.89 -25.49 -20.57
CA ILE A 723 3.50 -24.39 -21.32
C ILE A 723 2.59 -23.16 -21.21
N ILE A 724 3.15 -21.99 -20.88
CA ILE A 724 2.42 -20.72 -20.81
C ILE A 724 3.05 -19.70 -21.75
N PHE A 725 2.22 -19.07 -22.59
CA PHE A 725 2.62 -17.93 -23.40
C PHE A 725 2.33 -16.65 -22.60
N ALA A 726 3.36 -15.99 -22.07
CA ALA A 726 3.22 -14.76 -21.30
C ALA A 726 3.54 -13.52 -22.16
N ASP A 727 2.69 -12.49 -22.03
CA ASP A 727 2.97 -11.17 -22.59
C ASP A 727 3.96 -10.43 -21.69
N GLY A 728 5.05 -9.96 -22.30
CA GLY A 728 6.13 -9.25 -21.64
C GLY A 728 7.19 -10.13 -20.97
N TYR A 729 8.28 -9.50 -20.54
CA TYR A 729 9.35 -10.19 -19.82
C TYR A 729 8.84 -10.72 -18.47
N THR A 730 8.89 -12.05 -18.30
CA THR A 730 8.54 -12.75 -17.06
C THR A 730 9.69 -13.63 -16.54
N GLY A 731 10.92 -13.46 -17.00
CA GLY A 731 12.07 -14.23 -16.51
C GLY A 731 12.49 -13.91 -15.06
N THR A 732 13.46 -14.68 -14.55
CA THR A 732 13.96 -14.58 -13.16
C THR A 732 14.77 -13.31 -12.87
N ASN A 733 15.26 -12.60 -13.91
CA ASN A 733 16.14 -11.44 -13.73
C ASN A 733 15.39 -10.10 -13.65
N GLY A 734 14.06 -10.11 -13.81
CA GLY A 734 13.26 -8.90 -13.98
C GLY A 734 13.47 -8.22 -15.35
N TYR A 735 12.59 -7.27 -15.68
CA TYR A 735 12.70 -6.53 -16.95
C TYR A 735 14.06 -5.80 -17.01
N PRO A 736 14.74 -5.76 -18.17
CA PRO A 736 16.07 -5.15 -18.30
C PRO A 736 16.13 -3.73 -17.74
N ASN A 737 17.21 -3.41 -17.01
CA ASN A 737 17.40 -2.08 -16.41
C ASN A 737 17.73 -1.01 -17.45
N ASN A 738 17.37 0.25 -17.16
CA ASN A 738 17.73 1.39 -18.00
C ASN A 738 19.25 1.45 -18.24
N GLY A 739 19.66 1.67 -19.48
CA GLY A 739 21.06 1.65 -19.92
C GLY A 739 21.59 0.29 -20.37
N THR A 740 20.81 -0.79 -20.26
CA THR A 740 21.16 -2.11 -20.82
C THR A 740 20.58 -2.29 -22.22
N ASN A 741 21.19 -3.15 -23.04
CA ASN A 741 20.75 -3.42 -24.42
C ASN A 741 19.32 -4.01 -24.51
N GLY A 742 18.78 -4.53 -23.39
CA GLY A 742 17.41 -5.05 -23.32
C GLY A 742 16.34 -4.00 -23.02
N TYR A 743 16.73 -2.82 -22.54
CA TYR A 743 15.77 -1.79 -22.11
C TYR A 743 15.07 -1.15 -23.31
N GLY A 744 13.77 -0.87 -23.17
CA GLY A 744 12.97 -0.24 -24.22
C GLY A 744 12.44 -1.20 -25.27
N LYS A 745 12.70 -2.50 -25.11
CA LYS A 745 12.25 -3.57 -26.00
C LYS A 745 10.99 -4.27 -25.47
N GLN A 746 10.30 -4.94 -26.39
CA GLN A 746 9.13 -5.78 -26.11
C GLN A 746 9.57 -7.24 -26.08
N TYR A 747 9.00 -8.01 -25.15
CA TYR A 747 9.29 -9.43 -25.03
C TYR A 747 8.02 -10.27 -25.00
N ALA A 748 8.15 -11.53 -25.40
CA ALA A 748 7.23 -12.60 -25.03
C ALA A 748 8.04 -13.67 -24.30
N THR A 749 7.50 -14.17 -23.19
CA THR A 749 8.14 -15.22 -22.40
C THR A 749 7.32 -16.49 -22.49
N LEU A 750 7.93 -17.59 -22.92
CA LEU A 750 7.37 -18.92 -22.74
C LEU A 750 7.81 -19.46 -21.38
N LEU A 751 6.88 -20.05 -20.64
CA LEU A 751 7.16 -20.69 -19.35
C LEU A 751 6.85 -22.17 -19.46
N ALA A 752 7.67 -23.00 -18.81
CA ALA A 752 7.43 -24.43 -18.68
C ALA A 752 7.26 -24.80 -17.20
N GLY A 753 6.31 -25.69 -16.91
CA GLY A 753 6.05 -26.20 -15.57
C GLY A 753 5.92 -27.70 -15.47
N VAL A 754 6.82 -28.33 -14.72
CA VAL A 754 6.72 -29.77 -14.40
C VAL A 754 5.60 -29.95 -13.38
N GLN A 755 4.58 -30.76 -13.75
CA GLN A 755 3.32 -30.88 -13.00
C GLN A 755 3.40 -31.82 -11.79
N HIS A 756 4.20 -32.90 -11.88
CA HIS A 756 4.38 -33.85 -10.76
C HIS A 756 5.85 -34.02 -10.34
N PRO A 757 6.52 -32.98 -9.82
CA PRO A 757 7.88 -33.12 -9.28
C PRO A 757 7.96 -34.16 -8.17
N LEU A 758 9.10 -34.85 -8.09
CA LEU A 758 9.34 -35.90 -7.09
C LEU A 758 10.08 -35.40 -5.86
N ALA A 759 10.86 -34.32 -5.96
CA ALA A 759 11.45 -33.69 -4.79
C ALA A 759 10.38 -33.32 -3.75
N ARG A 760 10.72 -33.54 -2.48
CA ARG A 760 9.91 -33.22 -1.31
C ARG A 760 10.70 -32.42 -0.31
N GLY A 761 10.15 -31.27 0.01
CA GLY A 761 10.74 -30.34 0.95
C GLY A 761 10.10 -30.37 2.33
N SER A 762 10.50 -29.40 3.14
CA SER A 762 9.88 -29.09 4.41
C SER A 762 9.87 -27.60 4.75
N VAL A 763 9.07 -27.22 5.74
CA VAL A 763 8.97 -25.88 6.31
C VAL A 763 8.89 -26.00 7.83
N HIS A 764 9.90 -25.48 8.52
CA HIS A 764 9.96 -25.53 9.99
C HIS A 764 10.25 -24.16 10.61
N ILE A 765 9.85 -24.00 11.87
CA ILE A 765 10.21 -22.82 12.67
C ILE A 765 11.72 -22.61 12.76
N ASN A 766 12.12 -21.33 12.84
CA ASN A 766 13.49 -20.91 13.12
C ASN A 766 13.57 -20.32 14.52
N GLY A 767 13.62 -21.17 15.54
CA GLY A 767 13.50 -20.75 16.95
C GLY A 767 12.05 -20.45 17.35
N SER A 768 11.88 -19.92 18.57
CA SER A 768 10.55 -19.68 19.18
C SER A 768 9.99 -18.28 18.96
N ASP A 769 10.76 -17.35 18.36
CA ASP A 769 10.27 -16.01 18.07
C ASP A 769 9.31 -16.06 16.86
N PRO A 770 8.02 -15.67 17.01
CA PRO A 770 7.07 -15.65 15.90
C PRO A 770 7.45 -14.68 14.79
N ALA A 771 8.33 -13.70 15.01
CA ALA A 771 8.82 -12.79 13.98
C ALA A 771 9.81 -13.46 13.01
N ASN A 772 10.45 -14.57 13.41
CA ASN A 772 11.43 -15.24 12.57
C ASN A 772 10.78 -15.90 11.36
N THR A 773 11.33 -15.68 10.17
CA THR A 773 10.95 -16.40 8.96
C THR A 773 11.19 -17.91 9.14
N PRO A 774 10.23 -18.78 8.79
CA PRO A 774 10.46 -20.22 8.85
C PRO A 774 11.56 -20.65 7.87
N LEU A 775 12.26 -21.73 8.20
CA LEU A 775 13.19 -22.40 7.32
C LEU A 775 12.38 -23.15 6.26
N ILE A 776 12.36 -22.63 5.03
CA ILE A 776 11.63 -23.21 3.90
C ILE A 776 12.64 -23.89 2.98
N ASP A 777 12.54 -25.20 2.83
CA ASP A 777 13.40 -25.98 1.95
C ASP A 777 12.57 -26.85 1.00
N PRO A 778 12.17 -26.35 -0.19
CA PRO A 778 11.42 -27.13 -1.17
C PRO A 778 12.23 -28.26 -1.81
N LYS A 779 13.57 -28.23 -1.68
CA LYS A 779 14.52 -29.11 -2.37
C LYS A 779 14.38 -29.06 -3.89
N TYR A 780 14.33 -27.86 -4.46
CA TYR A 780 14.22 -27.71 -5.91
C TYR A 780 15.37 -28.40 -6.64
N LEU A 781 15.03 -29.17 -7.68
CA LEU A 781 15.95 -30.04 -8.44
C LEU A 781 16.61 -31.14 -7.59
N GLY A 782 16.01 -31.50 -6.45
CA GLY A 782 16.55 -32.48 -5.51
C GLY A 782 16.58 -33.93 -6.02
N THR A 783 15.97 -34.21 -7.17
CA THR A 783 16.00 -35.53 -7.81
C THR A 783 16.52 -35.43 -9.25
N GLN A 784 17.07 -36.54 -9.76
CA GLN A 784 17.54 -36.60 -11.14
C GLN A 784 16.38 -36.45 -12.14
N TYR A 785 15.20 -36.99 -11.80
CA TYR A 785 13.99 -36.77 -12.59
C TYR A 785 13.66 -35.29 -12.72
N ASP A 786 13.63 -34.54 -11.61
CA ASP A 786 13.25 -33.12 -11.62
C ASP A 786 14.21 -32.27 -12.47
N LEU A 787 15.52 -32.54 -12.37
CA LEU A 787 16.53 -31.86 -13.18
C LEU A 787 16.37 -32.17 -14.67
N GLN A 788 16.23 -33.45 -15.03
CA GLN A 788 16.11 -33.85 -16.43
C GLN A 788 14.79 -33.39 -17.04
N ALA A 789 13.68 -33.52 -16.32
CA ALA A 789 12.36 -33.06 -16.76
C ALA A 789 12.38 -31.56 -17.05
N LEU A 790 12.95 -30.74 -16.16
CA LEU A 790 13.00 -29.29 -16.38
C LEU A 790 14.01 -28.89 -17.47
N THR A 791 15.07 -29.67 -17.67
CA THR A 791 16.02 -29.52 -18.78
C THR A 791 15.37 -29.82 -20.13
N SER A 792 14.63 -30.92 -20.23
CA SER A 792 13.80 -31.26 -21.39
C SER A 792 12.75 -30.18 -21.66
N ALA A 793 12.10 -29.68 -20.62
CA ALA A 793 11.14 -28.58 -20.75
C ALA A 793 11.77 -27.32 -21.34
N ALA A 794 12.95 -26.91 -20.84
CA ALA A 794 13.65 -25.72 -21.30
C ALA A 794 14.05 -25.81 -22.79
N LYS A 795 14.50 -26.98 -23.23
CA LYS A 795 14.77 -27.27 -24.65
C LYS A 795 13.50 -27.17 -25.49
N TYR A 796 12.40 -27.75 -25.02
CA TYR A 796 11.13 -27.73 -25.73
C TYR A 796 10.55 -26.32 -25.84
N LEU A 797 10.75 -25.44 -24.86
CA LEU A 797 10.37 -24.02 -25.00
C LEU A 797 11.00 -23.37 -26.23
N ARG A 798 12.27 -23.69 -26.54
CA ARG A 798 12.93 -23.17 -27.74
C ARG A 798 12.38 -23.78 -29.02
N GLU A 799 11.97 -25.05 -29.00
CA GLU A 799 11.28 -25.68 -30.12
C GLU A 799 9.95 -24.97 -30.39
N VAL A 800 9.10 -24.82 -29.37
CA VAL A 800 7.83 -24.07 -29.43
C VAL A 800 8.06 -22.66 -29.97
N ALA A 801 9.09 -21.97 -29.48
CA ALA A 801 9.40 -20.62 -29.94
C ALA A 801 9.81 -20.57 -31.42
N ASN A 802 10.41 -21.64 -31.96
CA ASN A 802 10.82 -21.72 -33.36
C ASN A 802 9.73 -22.25 -34.31
N THR A 803 8.54 -22.54 -33.79
CA THR A 803 7.39 -22.95 -34.59
C THR A 803 6.52 -21.75 -35.00
N ALA A 804 6.13 -21.69 -36.27
CA ALA A 804 5.22 -20.67 -36.78
C ALA A 804 3.79 -20.85 -36.23
N PRO A 805 2.98 -19.79 -36.10
CA PRO A 805 3.30 -18.39 -36.41
C PRO A 805 4.09 -17.66 -35.31
N PHE A 806 4.28 -18.22 -34.11
CA PHE A 806 5.00 -17.51 -33.03
C PHE A 806 6.43 -17.13 -33.41
N LYS A 807 7.13 -18.01 -34.16
CA LYS A 807 8.46 -17.71 -34.71
C LYS A 807 8.50 -16.41 -35.52
N ASP A 808 7.42 -16.10 -36.23
CA ASP A 808 7.37 -14.93 -37.10
C ASP A 808 7.19 -13.62 -36.32
N LEU A 809 7.10 -13.66 -34.99
CA LEU A 809 6.83 -12.49 -34.15
C LEU A 809 8.04 -11.98 -33.38
N TRP A 810 9.15 -12.73 -33.34
CA TRP A 810 10.35 -12.37 -32.57
C TRP A 810 11.63 -12.35 -33.42
N VAL A 811 12.66 -11.66 -32.94
CA VAL A 811 13.93 -11.42 -33.65
C VAL A 811 15.17 -11.99 -32.96
N SER A 812 15.17 -12.11 -31.64
CA SER A 812 16.27 -12.72 -30.89
C SER A 812 15.75 -13.50 -29.66
N GLU A 813 16.47 -14.54 -29.25
CA GLU A 813 16.27 -15.20 -27.96
C GLU A 813 17.11 -14.47 -26.90
N PHE A 814 16.45 -13.92 -25.87
CA PHE A 814 17.06 -13.10 -24.84
C PHE A 814 17.63 -13.94 -23.69
N ASP A 815 16.82 -14.83 -23.12
CA ASP A 815 17.27 -15.87 -22.18
C ASP A 815 16.58 -17.20 -22.55
N PRO A 816 17.27 -18.36 -22.52
CA PRO A 816 18.69 -18.57 -22.16
C PRO A 816 19.72 -17.96 -23.13
N GLY A 817 19.30 -17.67 -24.36
CA GLY A 817 20.17 -17.19 -25.43
C GLY A 817 20.74 -18.32 -26.28
N MET A 818 21.06 -17.98 -27.54
CA MET A 818 21.46 -18.95 -28.56
C MET A 818 22.79 -19.66 -28.30
N SER A 819 23.57 -19.25 -27.29
CA SER A 819 24.80 -19.94 -26.90
C SER A 819 24.55 -21.24 -26.12
N THR A 820 23.39 -21.40 -25.50
CA THR A 820 23.05 -22.63 -24.76
C THR A 820 22.68 -23.73 -25.74
N GLN A 821 23.57 -24.70 -25.98
CA GLN A 821 23.38 -25.74 -27.01
C GLN A 821 23.56 -27.16 -26.45
N THR A 822 24.52 -27.35 -25.56
CA THR A 822 24.84 -28.64 -24.96
C THR A 822 23.98 -28.94 -23.74
N ASP A 823 23.83 -30.22 -23.39
CA ASP A 823 23.09 -30.65 -22.20
C ASP A 823 23.62 -30.00 -20.92
N MET A 824 24.94 -29.86 -20.80
CA MET A 824 25.58 -29.21 -19.65
C MET A 824 25.23 -27.73 -19.55
N GLU A 825 25.16 -27.01 -20.67
CA GLU A 825 24.75 -25.60 -20.69
C GLU A 825 23.27 -25.45 -20.33
N TRP A 826 22.42 -26.35 -20.81
CA TRP A 826 21.00 -26.38 -20.46
C TRP A 826 20.78 -26.68 -18.97
N GLU A 827 21.46 -27.68 -18.42
CA GLU A 827 21.44 -27.96 -16.98
C GLU A 827 21.92 -26.76 -16.18
N THR A 828 22.99 -26.10 -16.63
CA THR A 828 23.51 -24.89 -15.98
C THR A 828 22.47 -23.78 -15.99
N TYR A 829 21.80 -23.57 -17.12
CA TYR A 829 20.69 -22.61 -17.22
C TYR A 829 19.56 -22.96 -16.26
N VAL A 830 19.13 -24.23 -16.22
CA VAL A 830 18.09 -24.73 -15.31
C VAL A 830 18.47 -24.52 -13.84
N LYS A 831 19.68 -24.89 -13.42
CA LYS A 831 20.13 -24.72 -12.03
C LYS A 831 20.16 -23.23 -11.64
N ASN A 832 20.50 -22.35 -12.57
CA ASN A 832 20.53 -20.90 -12.38
C ASN A 832 19.15 -20.22 -12.45
N ASN A 833 18.15 -20.85 -13.07
CA ASN A 833 16.88 -20.19 -13.38
C ASN A 833 15.62 -20.94 -12.94
N VAL A 834 15.72 -22.15 -12.39
CA VAL A 834 14.56 -22.84 -11.79
C VAL A 834 13.89 -21.92 -10.78
N PHE A 835 12.57 -21.89 -10.80
CA PHE A 835 11.77 -21.01 -9.97
C PHE A 835 10.49 -21.71 -9.51
N THR A 836 9.77 -21.05 -8.61
CA THR A 836 8.46 -21.46 -8.12
C THR A 836 7.36 -21.00 -9.09
N PHE A 837 6.28 -21.78 -9.24
CA PHE A 837 5.00 -21.28 -9.76
C PHE A 837 4.10 -20.69 -8.68
N TYR A 838 4.63 -20.49 -7.48
CA TYR A 838 3.91 -19.94 -6.35
C TYR A 838 2.79 -20.86 -5.83
N HIS A 839 2.97 -22.19 -5.97
CA HIS A 839 2.02 -23.26 -5.61
C HIS A 839 2.51 -24.18 -4.45
N PRO A 840 3.11 -23.65 -3.36
CA PRO A 840 3.51 -24.50 -2.25
C PRO A 840 2.28 -25.14 -1.58
N LEU A 841 2.36 -26.43 -1.24
CA LEU A 841 1.29 -27.20 -0.61
C LEU A 841 1.81 -28.39 0.19
N GLY A 842 0.92 -29.07 0.92
CA GLY A 842 1.20 -30.38 1.55
C GLY A 842 1.83 -30.37 2.93
N THR A 843 2.15 -29.21 3.50
CA THR A 843 2.83 -29.04 4.80
C THR A 843 1.99 -29.37 6.03
N CYS A 844 0.69 -29.57 5.87
CA CYS A 844 -0.23 -30.07 6.88
C CYS A 844 -1.14 -31.14 6.24
N ALA A 845 -0.52 -32.08 5.49
CA ALA A 845 -1.22 -32.99 4.60
C ALA A 845 -2.41 -33.72 5.26
N MET A 846 -3.52 -33.73 4.54
CA MET A 846 -4.66 -34.60 4.78
C MET A 846 -4.32 -36.00 4.28
N LEU A 847 -3.93 -36.86 5.22
CA LEU A 847 -3.41 -38.20 4.94
C LEU A 847 -3.60 -39.04 6.21
N PRO A 848 -3.68 -40.38 6.14
CA PRO A 848 -3.64 -41.19 7.34
C PRO A 848 -2.40 -40.93 8.18
N LYS A 849 -2.55 -40.83 9.51
CA LYS A 849 -1.44 -40.52 10.45
C LYS A 849 -0.21 -41.42 10.26
N LYS A 850 -0.40 -42.71 9.94
CA LYS A 850 0.69 -43.67 9.69
C LYS A 850 1.60 -43.33 8.50
N TYR A 851 1.13 -42.49 7.59
CA TYR A 851 1.91 -42.01 6.44
C TYR A 851 2.40 -40.57 6.62
N GLY A 852 2.35 -40.04 7.85
CA GLY A 852 2.77 -38.66 8.14
C GLY A 852 1.67 -37.62 7.93
N GLY A 853 0.40 -38.01 7.99
CA GLY A 853 -0.70 -37.05 7.94
C GLY A 853 -0.81 -36.15 9.18
N VAL A 854 -1.23 -34.91 8.95
CA VAL A 854 -1.44 -33.89 10.00
C VAL A 854 -2.91 -33.72 10.32
N VAL A 855 -3.78 -33.78 9.31
CA VAL A 855 -5.23 -33.69 9.47
C VAL A 855 -5.94 -34.93 8.97
N ASP A 856 -7.08 -35.24 9.59
CA ASP A 856 -8.00 -36.29 9.13
C ASP A 856 -8.84 -35.83 7.93
N PRO A 857 -9.69 -36.70 7.32
CA PRO A 857 -10.54 -36.32 6.20
C PRO A 857 -11.62 -35.28 6.54
N GLN A 858 -11.79 -34.92 7.82
CA GLN A 858 -12.62 -33.79 8.26
C GLN A 858 -11.76 -32.54 8.51
N LEU A 859 -10.48 -32.56 8.12
CA LEU A 859 -9.51 -31.47 8.31
C LEU A 859 -9.17 -31.18 9.78
N ARG A 860 -9.47 -32.11 10.70
CA ARG A 860 -9.16 -31.96 12.13
C ARG A 860 -7.72 -32.38 12.38
N VAL A 861 -6.99 -31.57 13.14
CA VAL A 861 -5.60 -31.88 13.52
C VAL A 861 -5.57 -33.12 14.41
N TYR A 862 -4.79 -34.12 14.02
CA TYR A 862 -4.70 -35.36 14.77
C TYR A 862 -4.27 -35.13 16.22
N GLY A 863 -5.03 -35.70 17.16
CA GLY A 863 -4.69 -35.60 18.58
C GLY A 863 -4.96 -34.23 19.20
N VAL A 864 -5.61 -33.29 18.52
CA VAL A 864 -6.04 -31.99 19.09
C VAL A 864 -7.54 -31.79 18.89
N LYS A 865 -8.28 -31.57 19.98
CA LYS A 865 -9.71 -31.24 19.88
C LYS A 865 -9.90 -29.78 19.47
N ASN A 866 -10.96 -29.51 18.70
CA ASN A 866 -11.39 -28.16 18.30
C ASN A 866 -10.36 -27.38 17.46
N LEU A 867 -9.50 -28.08 16.73
CA LEU A 867 -8.50 -27.48 15.85
C LEU A 867 -8.58 -28.10 14.45
N ARG A 868 -8.69 -27.25 13.43
CA ARG A 868 -8.57 -27.64 12.01
C ARG A 868 -7.50 -26.84 11.29
N VAL A 869 -7.06 -27.38 10.16
CA VAL A 869 -6.30 -26.62 9.15
C VAL A 869 -7.12 -26.60 7.87
N VAL A 870 -7.35 -25.41 7.30
CA VAL A 870 -8.12 -25.25 6.06
C VAL A 870 -7.43 -24.23 5.17
N ASP A 871 -6.50 -24.72 4.36
CA ASP A 871 -5.82 -24.00 3.28
C ASP A 871 -5.05 -25.01 2.39
N ALA A 872 -4.21 -24.53 1.46
CA ALA A 872 -3.43 -25.39 0.56
C ALA A 872 -2.46 -26.37 1.27
N SER A 873 -2.10 -26.15 2.54
CA SER A 873 -1.24 -27.06 3.30
C SER A 873 -1.82 -28.47 3.43
N VAL A 874 -3.15 -28.62 3.35
CA VAL A 874 -3.83 -29.91 3.53
C VAL A 874 -3.82 -30.77 2.28
N ILE A 875 -3.49 -30.21 1.10
CA ILE A 875 -3.48 -30.95 -0.16
C ILE A 875 -2.39 -32.04 -0.07
N PRO A 876 -2.72 -33.34 -0.13
CA PRO A 876 -1.72 -34.39 0.09
C PRO A 876 -0.75 -34.53 -1.07
N MET A 877 -1.24 -34.41 -2.30
CA MET A 877 -0.49 -34.59 -3.53
C MET A 877 -0.75 -33.40 -4.45
N ILE A 878 0.33 -32.84 -5.01
CA ILE A 878 0.24 -31.80 -6.04
C ILE A 878 -0.56 -32.27 -7.24
N ILE A 879 -1.24 -31.33 -7.89
CA ILE A 879 -2.12 -31.55 -9.03
C ILE A 879 -1.64 -30.72 -10.21
N SER A 880 -1.93 -31.15 -11.43
CA SER A 880 -1.55 -30.54 -12.71
C SER A 880 -2.30 -29.24 -13.04
N ALA A 881 -2.43 -28.34 -12.06
CA ALA A 881 -3.18 -27.10 -12.18
C ALA A 881 -2.66 -26.02 -11.23
N HIS A 882 -3.01 -24.76 -11.54
CA HIS A 882 -2.91 -23.66 -10.60
C HIS A 882 -3.92 -23.91 -9.47
N ILE A 883 -3.41 -23.92 -8.24
CA ILE A 883 -4.15 -24.54 -7.13
C ILE A 883 -5.30 -23.68 -6.56
N GLN A 884 -5.57 -22.50 -7.14
CA GLN A 884 -6.55 -21.57 -6.59
C GLN A 884 -7.95 -22.18 -6.51
N THR A 885 -8.41 -22.84 -7.58
CA THR A 885 -9.72 -23.50 -7.65
C THR A 885 -9.84 -24.59 -6.59
N ALA A 886 -8.82 -25.42 -6.45
CA ALA A 886 -8.75 -26.47 -5.44
C ALA A 886 -8.83 -25.90 -4.01
N VAL A 887 -8.16 -24.79 -3.73
CA VAL A 887 -8.20 -24.11 -2.42
C VAL A 887 -9.59 -23.58 -2.10
N TYR A 888 -10.29 -22.99 -3.08
CA TYR A 888 -11.70 -22.61 -2.89
C TYR A 888 -12.60 -23.83 -2.68
N GLY A 889 -12.42 -24.89 -3.46
CA GLY A 889 -13.14 -26.15 -3.29
C GLY A 889 -12.95 -26.75 -1.89
N ILE A 890 -11.72 -26.73 -1.36
CA ILE A 890 -11.41 -27.13 0.02
C ILE A 890 -12.16 -26.28 1.04
N ALA A 891 -12.22 -24.96 0.83
CA ALA A 891 -12.95 -24.06 1.73
C ALA A 891 -14.46 -24.33 1.72
N GLU A 892 -15.07 -24.54 0.55
CA GLU A 892 -16.49 -24.89 0.41
C GLU A 892 -16.81 -26.24 1.06
N ARG A 893 -15.96 -27.27 0.85
CA ARG A 893 -16.09 -28.58 1.49
C ARG A 893 -15.94 -28.49 3.01
N ALA A 894 -14.96 -27.73 3.49
CA ALA A 894 -14.78 -27.49 4.92
C ALA A 894 -15.98 -26.76 5.53
N ALA A 895 -16.55 -25.79 4.82
CA ALA A 895 -17.76 -25.10 5.26
C ALA A 895 -18.92 -26.09 5.40
N GLU A 896 -19.18 -26.94 4.41
CA GLU A 896 -20.21 -27.98 4.49
C GLU A 896 -20.04 -28.88 5.73
N MET A 897 -18.81 -29.37 5.97
CA MET A 897 -18.51 -30.25 7.10
C MET A 897 -18.73 -29.56 8.45
N ILE A 898 -18.25 -28.32 8.59
CA ILE A 898 -18.36 -27.55 9.85
C ILE A 898 -19.82 -27.13 10.06
N ILE A 899 -20.52 -26.69 9.01
CA ILE A 899 -21.93 -26.32 9.13
C ILE A 899 -22.77 -27.52 9.56
N ALA A 900 -22.55 -28.71 8.99
CA ALA A 900 -23.26 -29.93 9.37
C ALA A 900 -22.99 -30.35 10.83
N GLU A 901 -21.80 -30.06 11.37
CA GLU A 901 -21.44 -30.38 12.75
C GLU A 901 -22.05 -29.42 13.78
N TYR A 902 -22.38 -28.19 13.38
CA TYR A 902 -22.77 -27.11 14.30
C TYR A 902 -24.14 -26.47 14.03
N ARG A 903 -24.85 -26.93 13.00
CA ARG A 903 -26.30 -26.76 12.89
C ARG A 903 -27.00 -27.71 13.84
#